data_AF-A0A662WJI8-F1
#
_entry.id   AF-A0A662WJI8-F1
#
_cell.length_a   1.000
_cell.length_b   1.000
_cell.length_c   1.000
_cell.angle_alpha   90.00
_cell.angle_beta   90.00
_cell.angle_gamma   90.00
#
_symmetry.space_group_name_H-M   'P 1'
#
loop_
_entity.id
_entity.type
_entity.pdbx_description
1 polymer ?
#
loop_
_entity_poly.entity_id
_entity_poly.type
_entity_poly.pdbx_seq_one_letter_code
_entity_poly.pdbx_strand_id
1 'polypeptide(L)'
;MVSPSPMELQEPSNVPSPVSKPIRSLRVLGAKCVHAWAKFHVSYCGGRYSIERLLALDEYTRNTSLLRVLLVCVATPLPMAVLVISQEAVPLQDPTAGWQANYGYWIRMGVVTLVATNTITTQAKFLVEGFVISWRRLLLLLACSTVLGNIVDMTFAAFMPFPIPFAILANSPAFFVLVIVSFRAIAGRRVIREMLARKDQMITFVSFLCAQELMAVIYPAYQVLFQATINTPYKLPVILLLPLIKLIVKNIVLRCVTHMEDMMPEAVIFTVDFFNALYLATCMESAASMATVLVIVSTDLAQTATVLYGLYWRTATILQRLRSIADIPSGDDNLLTRANFLCRTLEVLNNQIRVRIRSCLPHRLSSADRSLLSSLEKLPVKEPAAAPNNPPTAQSKVHVNAVAAAAKRRCTLEALFTSECIVLTAYLETVIPIFYGNFMLIMMRLPSAKYHTELTGVTSENVGTKVHTVSLFAALQLLSFVLLSTLIRRNVGMKALYQLAFVLETQMELIQSKLTTWVLPEAIKNGAVTLYSDTHFHGVAHQFPIEWTGKCYNLNFCHDDNSGSVKWKGLPTNGSFHGKAHIAFYTNPNCVGFHHDWLTDVQEKNTFPNDFMIDGIYNKVSSIVVKTKSKHSLGSVDAKCT
;
A
#
# COMPACT_ATOMS: atom_id res chain seq x y z
N MET A 1 11.41 82.43 33.18
CA MET A 1 12.27 83.30 32.34
C MET A 1 13.42 82.45 31.83
N VAL A 2 13.46 82.24 30.51
CA VAL A 2 14.62 82.33 29.58
C VAL A 2 15.99 82.15 30.25
N SER A 3 16.84 81.17 29.89
CA SER A 3 17.66 81.12 28.65
C SER A 3 18.77 80.04 28.82
N PRO A 4 19.68 79.76 27.86
CA PRO A 4 19.56 79.29 26.47
C PRO A 4 20.55 78.11 26.18
N SER A 5 20.71 77.74 24.89
CA SER A 5 21.50 76.63 24.31
C SER A 5 23.03 76.77 24.40
N PRO A 6 23.81 75.76 23.93
CA PRO A 6 24.32 75.81 22.54
C PRO A 6 24.49 74.46 21.79
N MET A 7 24.23 74.53 20.47
CA MET A 7 25.02 74.10 19.30
C MET A 7 25.56 72.64 19.13
N GLU A 8 25.35 72.14 17.90
CA GLU A 8 25.73 70.85 17.27
C GLU A 8 27.25 70.52 17.25
N LEU A 9 27.61 69.22 17.22
CA LEU A 9 28.16 68.55 16.00
C LEU A 9 28.37 67.02 16.17
N GLN A 10 27.97 66.29 15.11
CA GLN A 10 28.60 65.09 14.49
C GLN A 10 28.28 63.65 14.95
N GLU A 11 27.57 62.94 14.05
CA GLU A 11 27.55 61.48 13.87
C GLU A 11 28.93 60.98 13.35
N PRO A 12 29.32 59.70 13.54
CA PRO A 12 28.83 58.67 12.62
C PRO A 12 28.71 57.22 13.15
N SER A 13 27.98 56.44 12.36
CA SER A 13 28.25 55.04 11.95
C SER A 13 27.23 53.97 12.38
N ASN A 14 26.41 53.62 11.38
CA ASN A 14 25.60 52.43 11.27
C ASN A 14 26.39 51.14 11.59
N VAL A 15 25.89 50.36 12.55
CA VAL A 15 26.16 48.92 12.65
C VAL A 15 24.89 48.17 12.19
N PRO A 16 24.94 47.37 11.11
CA PRO A 16 23.79 46.58 10.67
C PRO A 16 23.60 45.35 11.59
N SER A 17 22.38 45.17 12.10
CA SER A 17 21.95 43.96 12.81
C SER A 17 22.06 42.70 11.93
N PRO A 18 22.54 41.54 12.43
CA PRO A 18 22.66 40.34 11.61
C PRO A 18 21.31 39.63 11.43
N VAL A 19 20.88 39.56 10.17
CA VAL A 19 20.34 38.37 9.48
C VAL A 19 19.58 37.34 10.34
N SER A 20 18.36 37.67 10.78
CA SER A 20 17.37 36.67 11.28
C SER A 20 16.26 36.35 10.25
N LYS A 21 16.31 36.97 9.07
CA LYS A 21 15.31 36.83 8.01
C LYS A 21 15.27 35.46 7.28
N PRO A 22 16.38 34.75 7.00
CA PRO A 22 16.30 33.50 6.21
C PRO A 22 15.70 32.34 7.02
N ILE A 23 15.96 32.25 8.32
CA ILE A 23 15.42 31.19 9.19
C ILE A 23 13.91 31.34 9.37
N ARG A 24 13.42 32.59 9.46
CA ARG A 24 11.98 32.87 9.57
C ARG A 24 11.25 32.59 8.25
N SER A 25 11.85 32.89 7.10
CA SER A 25 11.25 32.57 5.79
C SER A 25 11.23 31.06 5.54
N LEU A 26 12.30 30.32 5.89
CA LEU A 26 12.36 28.85 5.81
C LEU A 26 11.34 28.18 6.74
N ARG A 27 11.14 28.69 7.96
CA ARG A 27 10.07 28.19 8.86
C ARG A 27 8.68 28.48 8.33
N VAL A 28 8.46 29.65 7.72
CA VAL A 28 7.16 30.00 7.13
C VAL A 28 6.90 29.20 5.85
N LEU A 29 7.92 28.98 5.02
CA LEU A 29 7.83 28.14 3.82
C LEU A 29 7.62 26.69 4.22
N GLY A 30 8.36 26.18 5.21
CA GLY A 30 8.19 24.86 5.80
C GLY A 30 6.79 24.69 6.39
N ALA A 31 6.29 25.67 7.14
CA ALA A 31 4.93 25.65 7.68
C ALA A 31 3.86 25.67 6.58
N LYS A 32 4.05 26.44 5.49
CA LYS A 32 3.16 26.45 4.33
C LYS A 32 3.21 25.13 3.56
N CYS A 33 4.38 24.55 3.37
CA CYS A 33 4.56 23.23 2.76
C CYS A 33 3.93 22.13 3.62
N VAL A 34 4.11 22.17 4.94
CA VAL A 34 3.45 21.23 5.87
C VAL A 34 1.93 21.42 5.87
N HIS A 35 1.42 22.65 5.79
CA HIS A 35 -0.02 22.91 5.69
C HIS A 35 -0.60 22.45 4.34
N ALA A 36 0.11 22.69 3.24
CA ALA A 36 -0.27 22.22 1.92
C ALA A 36 -0.24 20.68 1.88
N TRP A 37 0.85 20.07 2.36
CA TRP A 37 1.03 18.63 2.51
C TRP A 37 -0.08 17.99 3.35
N ALA A 38 -0.40 18.58 4.51
CA ALA A 38 -1.50 18.14 5.35
C ALA A 38 -2.85 18.22 4.64
N LYS A 39 -3.09 19.24 3.81
CA LYS A 39 -4.33 19.38 3.03
C LYS A 39 -4.47 18.33 1.92
N PHE A 40 -3.36 17.78 1.42
CA PHE A 40 -3.35 16.73 0.39
C PHE A 40 -3.46 15.30 0.95
N HIS A 41 -3.14 15.08 2.23
CA HIS A 41 -3.19 13.75 2.83
C HIS A 41 -4.64 13.25 2.92
N VAL A 42 -4.95 12.03 2.47
CA VAL A 42 -6.35 11.53 2.39
C VAL A 42 -7.08 11.50 3.75
N SER A 43 -6.36 11.45 4.89
CA SER A 43 -6.93 11.68 6.22
C SER A 43 -7.63 13.05 6.37
N TYR A 44 -7.42 13.98 5.44
CA TYR A 44 -7.92 15.35 5.40
C TYR A 44 -8.96 15.60 4.29
N CYS A 45 -9.21 14.64 3.40
CA CYS A 45 -10.18 14.78 2.33
C CYS A 45 -11.61 14.44 2.80
N GLY A 46 -12.18 15.29 3.67
CA GLY A 46 -13.62 15.57 3.74
C GLY A 46 -14.60 14.48 4.18
N GLY A 47 -14.16 13.26 4.48
CA GLY A 47 -15.03 12.16 4.92
C GLY A 47 -15.68 12.41 6.28
N ARG A 48 -16.94 11.97 6.44
CA ARG A 48 -17.69 12.07 7.69
C ARG A 48 -18.27 10.71 8.05
N TYR A 49 -18.21 10.37 9.34
CA TYR A 49 -18.98 9.25 9.86
C TYR A 49 -20.48 9.48 9.66
N SER A 50 -21.20 8.44 9.25
CA SER A 50 -22.66 8.42 9.41
C SER A 50 -23.07 8.34 10.88
N ILE A 51 -24.30 8.77 11.17
CA ILE A 51 -24.87 8.67 12.53
C ILE A 51 -25.02 7.20 12.93
N GLU A 52 -25.43 6.33 12.01
CA GLU A 52 -25.52 4.88 12.24
C GLU A 52 -24.17 4.27 12.68
N ARG A 53 -23.08 4.59 11.98
CA ARG A 53 -21.74 4.10 12.32
C ARG A 53 -21.25 4.64 13.67
N LEU A 54 -21.54 5.89 13.98
CA LEU A 54 -21.23 6.49 15.28
C LEU A 54 -21.92 5.75 16.44
N LEU A 55 -23.22 5.49 16.32
CA LEU A 55 -23.99 4.76 17.34
C LEU A 55 -23.49 3.33 17.50
N ALA A 56 -23.20 2.66 16.39
CA ALA A 56 -22.64 1.31 16.40
C ALA A 56 -21.27 1.26 17.10
N LEU A 57 -20.42 2.26 16.90
CA LEU A 57 -19.12 2.36 17.58
C LEU A 57 -19.26 2.59 19.09
N ASP A 58 -20.21 3.43 19.53
CA ASP A 58 -20.48 3.64 20.96
C ASP A 58 -21.00 2.37 21.62
N GLU A 59 -21.96 1.68 20.98
CA GLU A 59 -22.47 0.40 21.46
C GLU A 59 -21.37 -0.67 21.52
N TYR A 60 -20.52 -0.76 20.49
CA TYR A 60 -19.38 -1.67 20.48
C TYR A 60 -18.38 -1.38 21.61
N THR A 61 -18.10 -0.10 21.88
CA THR A 61 -17.14 0.31 22.92
C THR A 61 -17.63 -0.01 24.33
N ARG A 62 -18.96 -0.01 24.54
CA ARG A 62 -19.58 -0.34 25.84
C ARG A 62 -19.71 -1.85 26.06
N ASN A 63 -20.06 -2.59 25.01
CA ASN A 63 -20.46 -4.00 25.15
C ASN A 63 -19.31 -5.00 24.92
N THR A 64 -18.18 -4.57 24.36
CA THR A 64 -17.08 -5.48 23.97
C THR A 64 -15.99 -5.54 25.04
N SER A 65 -15.53 -6.73 25.39
CA SER A 65 -14.39 -6.90 26.31
C SER A 65 -13.04 -6.62 25.63
N LEU A 66 -12.04 -6.20 26.41
CA LEU A 66 -10.69 -5.94 25.90
C LEU A 66 -10.05 -7.20 25.27
N LEU A 67 -10.30 -8.38 25.83
CA LEU A 67 -9.78 -9.64 25.28
C LEU A 67 -10.30 -9.88 23.86
N ARG A 68 -11.60 -9.66 23.62
CA ARG A 68 -12.18 -9.79 22.28
C ARG A 68 -11.57 -8.79 21.30
N VAL A 69 -11.38 -7.54 21.72
CA VAL A 69 -10.72 -6.50 20.91
C VAL A 69 -9.30 -6.94 20.51
N LEU A 70 -8.50 -7.42 21.46
CA LEU A 70 -7.13 -7.88 21.19
C LEU A 70 -7.12 -9.11 20.26
N LEU A 71 -8.02 -10.06 20.49
CA LEU A 71 -8.16 -11.24 19.63
C LEU A 71 -8.53 -10.86 18.20
N VAL A 72 -9.46 -9.92 17.99
CA VAL A 72 -9.82 -9.44 16.65
C VAL A 72 -8.61 -8.82 15.95
N CYS A 73 -7.85 -7.95 16.63
CA CYS A 73 -6.65 -7.34 16.06
C CYS A 73 -5.58 -8.37 15.67
N VAL A 74 -5.32 -9.38 16.50
CA VAL A 74 -4.30 -10.40 16.21
C VAL A 74 -4.79 -11.43 15.18
N ALA A 75 -6.07 -11.81 15.23
CA ALA A 75 -6.61 -12.86 14.37
C ALA A 75 -6.88 -12.41 12.94
N THR A 76 -7.17 -11.12 12.72
CA THR A 76 -7.48 -10.59 11.38
C THR A 76 -6.42 -10.93 10.32
N PRO A 77 -5.11 -10.75 10.53
CA PRO A 77 -4.11 -11.08 9.51
C PRO A 77 -3.77 -12.58 9.39
N LEU A 78 -4.24 -13.45 10.30
CA LEU A 78 -3.87 -14.86 10.31
C LEU A 78 -4.38 -15.67 9.10
N PRO A 79 -5.64 -15.52 8.61
CA PRO A 79 -6.09 -16.24 7.43
C PRO A 79 -5.24 -15.94 6.19
N MET A 80 -4.83 -14.68 6.01
CA MET A 80 -3.89 -14.29 4.96
C MET A 80 -2.55 -15.03 5.13
N ALA A 81 -1.97 -15.03 6.33
CA ALA A 81 -0.71 -15.72 6.59
C ALA A 81 -0.80 -17.24 6.34
N VAL A 82 -1.87 -17.89 6.82
CA VAL A 82 -2.11 -19.31 6.59
C VAL A 82 -2.25 -19.61 5.11
N LEU A 83 -3.01 -18.79 4.36
CA LEU A 83 -3.19 -18.97 2.92
C LEU A 83 -1.88 -18.86 2.16
N VAL A 84 -1.08 -17.83 2.46
CA VAL A 84 0.21 -17.59 1.81
C VAL A 84 1.20 -18.71 2.13
N ILE A 85 1.31 -19.13 3.38
CA ILE A 85 2.17 -20.26 3.78
C ILE A 85 1.71 -21.56 3.13
N SER A 86 0.40 -21.80 3.06
CA SER A 86 -0.18 -22.99 2.42
C SER A 86 0.10 -23.01 0.92
N GLN A 87 -0.01 -21.86 0.26
CA GLN A 87 0.38 -21.70 -1.14
C GLN A 87 1.88 -21.97 -1.32
N GLU A 88 2.73 -21.45 -0.42
CA GLU A 88 4.17 -21.65 -0.48
C GLU A 88 4.61 -23.10 -0.21
N ALA A 89 3.82 -23.86 0.54
CA ALA A 89 4.04 -25.28 0.76
C ALA A 89 3.89 -26.12 -0.51
N VAL A 90 3.16 -25.63 -1.53
CA VAL A 90 3.11 -26.27 -2.85
C VAL A 90 4.46 -26.08 -3.54
N PRO A 91 5.25 -27.14 -3.78
CA PRO A 91 6.61 -26.98 -4.30
C PRO A 91 6.58 -26.45 -5.73
N LEU A 92 7.43 -25.47 -6.03
CA LEU A 92 7.72 -25.06 -7.40
C LEU A 92 8.71 -26.04 -8.05
N GLN A 93 8.57 -26.24 -9.36
CA GLN A 93 9.50 -27.04 -10.16
C GLN A 93 10.50 -26.11 -10.86
N ASP A 94 11.51 -26.71 -11.50
CA ASP A 94 12.45 -25.96 -12.31
C ASP A 94 11.73 -25.28 -13.49
N PRO A 95 11.77 -23.93 -13.58
CA PRO A 95 11.13 -23.23 -14.69
C PRO A 95 11.71 -23.63 -16.05
N THR A 96 12.98 -24.05 -16.10
CA THR A 96 13.62 -24.48 -17.35
C THR A 96 12.97 -25.74 -17.90
N ALA A 97 12.34 -26.58 -17.07
CA ALA A 97 11.62 -27.79 -17.48
C ALA A 97 10.41 -27.49 -18.38
N GLY A 98 9.97 -26.23 -18.43
CA GLY A 98 8.86 -25.77 -19.27
C GLY A 98 7.51 -25.88 -18.56
N TRP A 99 6.50 -25.23 -19.14
CA TRP A 99 5.20 -25.04 -18.51
C TRP A 99 4.45 -26.35 -18.16
N GLN A 100 4.67 -27.43 -18.91
CA GLN A 100 4.02 -28.73 -18.69
C GLN A 100 4.51 -29.44 -17.42
N ALA A 101 5.79 -29.28 -17.08
CA ALA A 101 6.38 -29.92 -15.91
C ALA A 101 6.12 -29.16 -14.60
N ASN A 102 5.63 -27.91 -14.70
CA ASN A 102 5.49 -26.97 -13.59
C ASN A 102 4.09 -26.97 -12.97
N TYR A 103 3.64 -28.12 -12.46
CA TYR A 103 2.32 -28.26 -11.84
C TYR A 103 2.12 -27.35 -10.62
N GLY A 104 3.17 -27.12 -9.82
CA GLY A 104 3.12 -26.28 -8.63
C GLY A 104 2.83 -24.82 -8.97
N TYR A 105 3.39 -24.32 -10.07
CA TYR A 105 3.08 -22.98 -10.58
C TYR A 105 1.58 -22.84 -10.90
N TRP A 106 1.01 -23.82 -11.61
CA TRP A 106 -0.41 -23.79 -11.99
C TRP A 106 -1.37 -23.90 -10.80
N ILE A 107 -1.03 -24.73 -9.79
CA ILE A 107 -1.82 -24.80 -8.55
C ILE A 107 -1.82 -23.43 -7.85
N ARG A 108 -0.64 -22.81 -7.71
CA ARG A 108 -0.50 -21.49 -7.08
C ARG A 108 -1.26 -20.41 -7.86
N MET A 109 -1.12 -20.38 -9.19
CA MET A 109 -1.88 -19.47 -10.06
C MET A 109 -3.39 -19.69 -9.95
N GLY A 110 -3.84 -20.93 -9.84
CA GLY A 110 -5.25 -21.24 -9.57
C GLY A 110 -5.75 -20.69 -8.24
N VAL A 111 -4.95 -20.77 -7.16
CA VAL A 111 -5.28 -20.14 -5.87
C VAL A 111 -5.38 -18.62 -6.02
N VAL A 112 -4.45 -17.98 -6.74
CA VAL A 112 -4.50 -16.54 -7.04
C VAL A 112 -5.78 -16.18 -7.80
N THR A 113 -6.13 -16.91 -8.87
CA THR A 113 -7.35 -16.67 -9.66
C THR A 113 -8.62 -16.84 -8.82
N LEU A 114 -8.67 -17.86 -7.97
CA LEU A 114 -9.79 -18.13 -7.06
C LEU A 114 -9.99 -16.95 -6.10
N VAL A 115 -8.92 -16.53 -5.43
CA VAL A 115 -8.94 -15.45 -4.43
C VAL A 115 -9.27 -14.11 -5.10
N ALA A 116 -8.67 -13.80 -6.25
CA ALA A 116 -8.96 -12.59 -7.02
C ALA A 116 -10.44 -12.54 -7.46
N THR A 117 -11.00 -13.65 -7.97
CA THR A 117 -12.42 -13.72 -8.36
C THR A 117 -13.34 -13.51 -7.14
N ASN A 118 -12.99 -14.11 -6.00
CA ASN A 118 -13.74 -13.93 -4.76
C ASN A 118 -13.71 -12.48 -4.28
N THR A 119 -12.55 -11.82 -4.36
CA THR A 119 -12.38 -10.41 -3.99
C THR A 119 -13.19 -9.47 -4.88
N ILE A 120 -13.15 -9.66 -6.21
CA ILE A 120 -13.97 -8.87 -7.15
C ILE A 120 -15.46 -9.04 -6.83
N THR A 121 -15.89 -10.27 -6.58
CA THR A 121 -17.31 -10.57 -6.29
C THR A 121 -17.75 -9.99 -4.95
N THR A 122 -16.87 -10.05 -3.94
CA THR A 122 -17.10 -9.44 -2.63
C THR A 122 -17.19 -7.93 -2.76
N GLN A 123 -16.26 -7.28 -3.46
CA GLN A 123 -16.30 -5.84 -3.68
C GLN A 123 -17.56 -5.41 -4.47
N ALA A 124 -17.97 -6.18 -5.48
CA ALA A 124 -19.19 -5.91 -6.25
C ALA A 124 -20.46 -5.91 -5.36
N LYS A 125 -20.54 -6.82 -4.37
CA LYS A 125 -21.63 -6.88 -3.39
C LYS A 125 -21.81 -5.59 -2.59
N PHE A 126 -20.72 -4.88 -2.32
CA PHE A 126 -20.77 -3.63 -1.54
C PHE A 126 -20.80 -2.37 -2.40
N LEU A 127 -20.21 -2.39 -3.60
CA LEU A 127 -20.12 -1.22 -4.49
C LEU A 127 -21.27 -1.12 -5.50
N VAL A 128 -21.95 -2.23 -5.82
CA VAL A 128 -23.07 -2.27 -6.77
C VAL A 128 -24.35 -2.63 -6.03
N GLU A 129 -25.21 -1.63 -5.82
CA GLU A 129 -26.49 -1.85 -5.15
C GLU A 129 -27.39 -2.81 -5.94
N GLY A 130 -27.99 -3.76 -5.25
CA GLY A 130 -28.82 -4.80 -5.87
C GLY A 130 -28.03 -5.99 -6.42
N PHE A 131 -26.70 -5.99 -6.30
CA PHE A 131 -25.90 -7.17 -6.60
C PHE A 131 -26.12 -8.26 -5.55
N VAL A 132 -26.83 -9.31 -5.93
CA VAL A 132 -27.06 -10.48 -5.08
C VAL A 132 -26.65 -11.74 -5.84
N ILE A 133 -25.69 -12.47 -5.28
CA ILE A 133 -25.25 -13.76 -5.81
C ILE A 133 -25.52 -14.85 -4.76
N SER A 134 -26.18 -15.93 -5.18
CA SER A 134 -26.36 -17.11 -4.33
C SER A 134 -25.02 -17.83 -4.13
N TRP A 135 -24.78 -18.41 -2.96
CA TRP A 135 -23.54 -19.15 -2.66
C TRP A 135 -23.23 -20.24 -3.70
N ARG A 136 -24.26 -20.92 -4.25
CA ARG A 136 -24.10 -21.93 -5.32
C ARG A 136 -23.54 -21.30 -6.59
N ARG A 137 -24.07 -20.13 -6.98
CA ARG A 137 -23.62 -19.38 -8.17
C ARG A 137 -22.22 -18.82 -7.95
N LEU A 138 -21.90 -18.38 -6.73
CA LEU A 138 -20.55 -17.95 -6.36
C LEU A 138 -19.55 -19.10 -6.50
N LEU A 139 -19.83 -20.27 -5.92
CA LEU A 139 -18.93 -21.43 -6.06
C LEU A 139 -18.74 -21.87 -7.51
N LEU A 140 -19.83 -21.88 -8.30
CA LEU A 140 -19.74 -22.16 -9.73
C LEU A 140 -18.88 -21.13 -10.46
N LEU A 141 -19.00 -19.84 -10.11
CA LEU A 141 -18.20 -18.77 -10.70
C LEU A 141 -16.72 -18.95 -10.36
N LEU A 142 -16.40 -19.21 -9.09
CA LEU A 142 -15.03 -19.44 -8.62
C LEU A 142 -14.39 -20.67 -9.29
N ALA A 143 -15.13 -21.78 -9.38
CA ALA A 143 -14.63 -22.98 -10.04
C ALA A 143 -14.43 -22.76 -11.54
N CYS A 144 -15.40 -22.15 -12.21
CA CYS A 144 -15.35 -21.87 -13.64
C CYS A 144 -14.22 -20.90 -14.01
N SER A 145 -14.08 -19.78 -13.28
CA SER A 145 -13.03 -18.79 -13.54
C SER A 145 -11.64 -19.37 -13.31
N THR A 146 -11.46 -20.22 -12.28
CA THR A 146 -10.19 -20.85 -11.98
C THR A 146 -9.79 -21.87 -13.04
N VAL A 147 -10.71 -22.76 -13.44
CA VAL A 147 -10.41 -23.80 -14.44
C VAL A 147 -10.20 -23.19 -15.81
N LEU A 148 -11.12 -22.33 -16.28
CA LEU A 148 -10.98 -21.69 -17.60
C LEU A 148 -9.78 -20.74 -17.63
N GLY A 149 -9.53 -20.00 -16.55
CA GLY A 149 -8.37 -19.13 -16.39
C GLY A 149 -7.06 -19.89 -16.56
N ASN A 150 -6.88 -20.99 -15.83
CA ASN A 150 -5.68 -21.81 -15.97
C ASN A 150 -5.53 -22.42 -17.36
N ILE A 151 -6.61 -22.87 -18.00
CA ILE A 151 -6.55 -23.40 -19.37
C ILE A 151 -6.06 -22.32 -20.34
N VAL A 152 -6.60 -21.10 -20.24
CA VAL A 152 -6.18 -19.97 -21.10
C VAL A 152 -4.72 -19.60 -20.82
N ASP A 153 -4.32 -19.52 -19.54
CA ASP A 153 -2.95 -19.19 -19.16
C ASP A 153 -1.94 -20.28 -19.59
N MET A 154 -2.30 -21.56 -19.47
CA MET A 154 -1.50 -22.69 -19.98
C MET A 154 -1.38 -22.65 -21.50
N THR A 155 -2.47 -22.31 -22.20
CA THR A 155 -2.48 -22.14 -23.65
C THR A 155 -1.55 -21.00 -24.04
N PHE A 156 -1.63 -19.86 -23.33
CA PHE A 156 -0.74 -18.73 -23.56
C PHE A 156 0.73 -19.07 -23.27
N ALA A 157 1.01 -19.82 -22.19
CA ALA A 157 2.34 -20.34 -21.86
C ALA A 157 2.89 -21.34 -22.88
N ALA A 158 2.04 -21.94 -23.72
CA ALA A 158 2.50 -22.80 -24.82
C ALA A 158 3.11 -22.01 -25.98
N PHE A 159 2.73 -20.74 -26.15
CA PHE A 159 3.23 -19.85 -27.19
C PHE A 159 4.29 -18.86 -26.69
N MET A 160 4.36 -18.65 -25.37
CA MET A 160 5.29 -17.73 -24.73
C MET A 160 6.41 -18.47 -23.99
N PRO A 161 7.61 -17.88 -23.86
CA PRO A 161 8.65 -18.42 -22.99
C PRO A 161 8.14 -18.59 -21.55
N PHE A 162 8.45 -19.72 -20.92
CA PHE A 162 8.12 -20.01 -19.53
C PHE A 162 9.35 -19.80 -18.63
N PRO A 163 9.22 -19.12 -17.46
CA PRO A 163 8.00 -18.51 -16.92
C PRO A 163 7.59 -17.24 -17.68
N ILE A 164 6.28 -16.93 -17.69
CA ILE A 164 5.74 -15.76 -18.41
C ILE A 164 6.26 -14.48 -17.74
N PRO A 165 6.95 -13.56 -18.47
CA PRO A 165 7.39 -12.29 -17.91
C PRO A 165 6.19 -11.46 -17.45
N PHE A 166 6.26 -10.93 -16.22
CA PHE A 166 5.16 -10.16 -15.62
C PHE A 166 3.81 -10.89 -15.70
N ALA A 167 3.79 -12.22 -15.46
CA ALA A 167 2.63 -13.09 -15.67
C ALA A 167 1.29 -12.51 -15.17
N ILE A 168 1.29 -11.86 -14.01
CA ILE A 168 0.10 -11.22 -13.43
C ILE A 168 -0.43 -10.09 -14.34
N LEU A 169 0.46 -9.20 -14.81
CA LEU A 169 0.10 -8.11 -15.71
C LEU A 169 -0.24 -8.62 -17.11
N ALA A 170 0.51 -9.62 -17.60
CA ALA A 170 0.30 -10.19 -18.93
C ALA A 170 -1.05 -10.92 -19.03
N ASN A 171 -1.45 -11.66 -17.99
CA ASN A 171 -2.69 -12.44 -17.97
C ASN A 171 -3.91 -11.65 -17.45
N SER A 172 -3.70 -10.50 -16.79
CA SER A 172 -4.78 -9.68 -16.19
C SER A 172 -5.92 -9.33 -17.18
N PRO A 173 -5.66 -8.91 -18.44
CA PRO A 173 -6.73 -8.65 -19.41
C PRO A 173 -7.59 -9.90 -19.71
N ALA A 174 -6.95 -11.06 -19.91
CA ALA A 174 -7.64 -12.32 -20.17
C ALA A 174 -8.47 -12.75 -18.95
N PHE A 175 -7.91 -12.60 -17.74
CA PHE A 175 -8.60 -12.87 -16.48
C PHE A 175 -9.90 -12.07 -16.35
N PHE A 176 -9.87 -10.74 -16.55
CA PHE A 176 -11.08 -9.92 -16.43
C PHE A 176 -12.14 -10.30 -17.48
N VAL A 177 -11.74 -10.57 -18.72
CA VAL A 177 -12.67 -11.04 -19.77
C VAL A 177 -13.32 -12.35 -19.37
N LEU A 178 -12.54 -13.31 -18.85
CA LEU A 178 -13.05 -14.61 -18.41
C LEU A 178 -14.00 -14.51 -17.23
N VAL A 179 -13.69 -13.69 -16.23
CA VAL A 179 -14.58 -13.44 -15.09
C VAL A 179 -15.89 -12.82 -15.56
N ILE A 180 -15.84 -11.83 -16.48
CA ILE A 180 -17.04 -11.21 -17.04
C ILE A 180 -17.88 -12.25 -17.79
N VAL A 181 -17.28 -13.02 -18.71
CA VAL A 181 -17.99 -14.04 -19.51
C VAL A 181 -18.60 -15.12 -18.62
N SER A 182 -17.83 -15.64 -17.66
CA SER A 182 -18.30 -16.64 -16.69
C SER A 182 -19.45 -16.11 -15.84
N PHE A 183 -19.33 -14.87 -15.37
CA PHE A 183 -20.42 -14.20 -14.66
C PHE A 183 -21.66 -14.04 -15.56
N ARG A 184 -21.49 -13.69 -16.85
CA ARG A 184 -22.61 -13.60 -17.80
C ARG A 184 -23.34 -14.93 -17.99
N ALA A 185 -22.60 -16.02 -18.08
CA ALA A 185 -23.16 -17.35 -18.22
C ALA A 185 -23.95 -17.77 -16.97
N ILE A 186 -23.43 -17.48 -15.77
CA ILE A 186 -24.00 -17.98 -14.51
C ILE A 186 -25.13 -17.09 -13.97
N ALA A 187 -24.97 -15.78 -14.00
CA ALA A 187 -25.96 -14.83 -13.49
C ALA A 187 -27.13 -14.63 -14.45
N GLY A 188 -26.90 -14.86 -15.75
CA GLY A 188 -27.88 -14.70 -16.81
C GLY A 188 -28.07 -13.25 -17.27
N ARG A 189 -28.70 -13.08 -18.44
CA ARG A 189 -28.82 -11.78 -19.12
C ARG A 189 -29.64 -10.73 -18.34
N ARG A 190 -30.57 -11.15 -17.47
CA ARG A 190 -31.45 -10.23 -16.71
C ARG A 190 -30.67 -9.46 -15.64
N VAL A 191 -29.90 -10.17 -14.81
CA VAL A 191 -29.06 -9.58 -13.75
C VAL A 191 -28.06 -8.59 -14.34
N ILE A 192 -27.43 -8.95 -15.47
CA ILE A 192 -26.50 -8.03 -16.15
C ILE A 192 -27.20 -6.80 -16.68
N ARG A 193 -28.43 -6.93 -17.21
CA ARG A 193 -29.19 -5.78 -17.69
C ARG A 193 -29.53 -4.83 -16.54
N GLU A 194 -29.86 -5.35 -15.37
CA GLU A 194 -30.12 -4.56 -14.16
C GLU A 194 -28.84 -3.87 -13.65
N MET A 195 -27.70 -4.57 -13.64
CA MET A 195 -26.40 -3.96 -13.31
C MET A 195 -26.01 -2.88 -14.32
N LEU A 196 -26.20 -3.13 -15.61
CA LEU A 196 -25.94 -2.16 -16.69
C LEU A 196 -26.94 -1.00 -16.71
N ALA A 197 -28.12 -1.15 -16.12
CA ALA A 197 -29.05 -0.03 -15.95
C ALA A 197 -28.49 0.99 -14.94
N ARG A 198 -27.64 0.54 -13.99
CA ARG A 198 -26.94 1.37 -13.00
C ARG A 198 -25.52 1.72 -13.46
N LYS A 199 -25.42 2.37 -14.62
CA LYS A 199 -24.13 2.68 -15.28
C LYS A 199 -23.14 3.41 -14.39
N ASP A 200 -23.59 4.37 -13.59
CA ASP A 200 -22.71 5.18 -12.75
C ASP A 200 -22.02 4.35 -11.64
N GLN A 201 -22.76 3.45 -10.99
CA GLN A 201 -22.20 2.54 -9.98
C GLN A 201 -21.23 1.55 -10.63
N MET A 202 -21.55 1.05 -11.83
CA MET A 202 -20.66 0.13 -12.56
C MET A 202 -19.37 0.81 -13.02
N ILE A 203 -19.43 2.05 -13.53
CA ILE A 203 -18.25 2.84 -13.90
C ILE A 203 -17.37 3.06 -12.66
N THR A 204 -18.00 3.36 -11.53
CA THR A 204 -17.29 3.58 -10.27
C THR A 204 -16.60 2.31 -9.77
N PHE A 205 -17.30 1.17 -9.83
CA PHE A 205 -16.75 -0.15 -9.48
C PHE A 205 -15.57 -0.52 -10.39
N VAL A 206 -15.72 -0.40 -11.71
CA VAL A 206 -14.63 -0.67 -12.67
C VAL A 206 -13.45 0.29 -12.44
N SER A 207 -13.71 1.57 -12.21
CA SER A 207 -12.65 2.54 -11.90
C SER A 207 -11.88 2.16 -10.63
N PHE A 208 -12.58 1.65 -9.61
CA PHE A 208 -11.97 1.16 -8.39
C PHE A 208 -11.08 -0.06 -8.63
N LEU A 209 -11.54 -1.04 -9.43
CA LEU A 209 -10.71 -2.19 -9.83
C LEU A 209 -9.48 -1.75 -10.62
N CYS A 210 -9.63 -0.84 -11.59
CA CYS A 210 -8.50 -0.30 -12.35
C CYS A 210 -7.49 0.44 -11.44
N ALA A 211 -7.97 1.20 -10.46
CA ALA A 211 -7.10 1.89 -9.50
C ALA A 211 -6.32 0.90 -8.61
N GLN A 212 -6.90 -0.27 -8.32
CA GLN A 212 -6.23 -1.34 -7.60
C GLN A 212 -5.16 -2.05 -8.46
N GLU A 213 -5.51 -2.45 -9.68
CA GLU A 213 -4.56 -3.04 -10.64
C GLU A 213 -3.37 -2.11 -10.93
N LEU A 214 -3.60 -0.79 -10.98
CA LEU A 214 -2.55 0.20 -11.18
C LEU A 214 -1.47 0.12 -10.08
N MET A 215 -1.81 -0.30 -8.85
CA MET A 215 -0.81 -0.47 -7.78
C MET A 215 0.17 -1.60 -8.09
N ALA A 216 -0.30 -2.69 -8.70
CA ALA A 216 0.53 -3.80 -9.15
C ALA A 216 1.51 -3.41 -10.27
N VAL A 217 1.36 -2.22 -10.86
CA VAL A 217 2.32 -1.65 -11.83
C VAL A 217 3.24 -0.63 -11.16
N ILE A 218 2.66 0.31 -10.41
CA ILE A 218 3.38 1.45 -9.83
C ILE A 218 4.48 0.98 -8.86
N TYR A 219 4.16 0.05 -7.95
CA TYR A 219 5.10 -0.34 -6.90
C TYR A 219 6.27 -1.20 -7.41
N PRO A 220 6.07 -2.18 -8.32
CA PRO A 220 7.20 -2.83 -8.99
C PRO A 220 8.08 -1.86 -9.78
N ALA A 221 7.48 -0.90 -10.50
CA ALA A 221 8.24 0.11 -11.23
C ALA A 221 9.08 0.98 -10.26
N TYR A 222 8.50 1.35 -9.12
CA TYR A 222 9.23 2.04 -8.05
C TYR A 222 10.38 1.18 -7.49
N GLN A 223 10.14 -0.11 -7.26
CA GLN A 223 11.17 -1.02 -6.73
C GLN A 223 12.35 -1.15 -7.70
N VAL A 224 12.09 -1.29 -9.00
CA VAL A 224 13.15 -1.30 -10.03
C VAL A 224 13.94 0.01 -10.01
N LEU A 225 13.25 1.15 -9.94
CA LEU A 225 13.88 2.46 -9.84
C LEU A 225 14.72 2.62 -8.56
N PHE A 226 14.21 2.14 -7.42
CA PHE A 226 14.91 2.16 -6.15
C PHE A 226 16.19 1.30 -6.19
N GLN A 227 16.10 0.11 -6.75
CA GLN A 227 17.26 -0.78 -6.91
C GLN A 227 18.32 -0.18 -7.84
N ALA A 228 17.91 0.41 -8.97
CA ALA A 228 18.84 1.07 -9.90
C ALA A 228 19.55 2.29 -9.29
N THR A 229 18.92 2.97 -8.32
CA THR A 229 19.45 4.21 -7.75
C THR A 229 20.10 4.06 -6.38
N ILE A 230 20.11 2.84 -5.80
CA ILE A 230 20.59 2.63 -4.43
C ILE A 230 22.06 3.01 -4.21
N ASN A 231 22.89 2.82 -5.25
CA ASN A 231 24.33 3.12 -5.24
C ASN A 231 24.67 4.48 -5.88
N THR A 232 23.67 5.26 -6.29
CA THR A 232 23.87 6.54 -6.98
C THR A 232 23.52 7.72 -6.06
N PRO A 233 23.95 8.96 -6.37
CA PRO A 233 23.54 10.14 -5.60
C PRO A 233 22.03 10.39 -5.63
N TYR A 234 21.30 9.76 -6.57
CA TYR A 234 19.85 9.90 -6.72
C TYR A 234 19.02 9.07 -5.72
N LYS A 235 19.66 8.30 -4.83
CA LYS A 235 18.97 7.49 -3.80
C LYS A 235 18.00 8.30 -2.92
N LEU A 236 18.40 9.50 -2.51
CA LEU A 236 17.59 10.34 -1.60
C LEU A 236 16.33 10.86 -2.30
N PRO A 237 16.42 11.48 -3.50
CA PRO A 237 15.25 11.83 -4.29
C PRO A 237 14.27 10.67 -4.53
N VAL A 238 14.75 9.46 -4.80
CA VAL A 238 13.88 8.29 -5.04
C VAL A 238 13.19 7.83 -3.75
N ILE A 239 13.86 7.87 -2.59
CA ILE A 239 13.18 7.60 -1.30
C ILE A 239 12.09 8.64 -1.03
N LEU A 240 12.34 9.92 -1.33
CA LEU A 240 11.36 11.00 -1.16
C LEU A 240 10.25 11.00 -2.22
N LEU A 241 10.40 10.25 -3.31
CA LEU A 241 9.35 10.05 -4.32
C LEU A 241 8.25 9.11 -3.81
N LEU A 242 8.57 8.13 -2.98
CA LEU A 242 7.60 7.15 -2.48
C LEU A 242 6.42 7.79 -1.71
N PRO A 243 6.63 8.75 -0.81
CA PRO A 243 5.54 9.49 -0.17
C PRO A 243 4.65 10.25 -1.15
N LEU A 244 5.22 10.78 -2.24
CA LEU A 244 4.46 11.44 -3.30
C LEU A 244 3.61 10.44 -4.08
N ILE A 245 4.17 9.27 -4.41
CA ILE A 245 3.44 8.17 -5.05
C ILE A 245 2.28 7.73 -4.15
N LYS A 246 2.55 7.46 -2.85
CA LYS A 246 1.53 7.10 -1.85
C LYS A 246 0.40 8.12 -1.85
N LEU A 247 0.71 9.42 -1.85
CA LEU A 247 -0.26 10.51 -1.90
C LEU A 247 -1.12 10.51 -3.18
N ILE A 248 -0.48 10.37 -4.35
CA ILE A 248 -1.15 10.34 -5.65
C ILE A 248 -2.10 9.14 -5.72
N VAL A 249 -1.62 7.94 -5.39
CA VAL A 249 -2.43 6.72 -5.44
C VAL A 249 -3.59 6.78 -4.46
N LYS A 250 -3.38 7.29 -3.23
CA LYS A 250 -4.48 7.51 -2.28
C LYS A 250 -5.56 8.42 -2.86
N ASN A 251 -5.19 9.49 -3.55
CA ASN A 251 -6.15 10.41 -4.17
C ASN A 251 -6.90 9.77 -5.37
N ILE A 252 -6.23 8.93 -6.16
CA ILE A 252 -6.85 8.16 -7.24
C ILE A 252 -7.91 7.22 -6.67
N VAL A 253 -7.55 6.40 -5.69
CA VAL A 253 -8.48 5.44 -5.07
C VAL A 253 -9.62 6.17 -4.37
N LEU A 254 -9.33 7.25 -3.64
CA LEU A 254 -10.34 8.06 -2.97
C LEU A 254 -11.40 8.55 -3.96
N ARG A 255 -11.00 9.03 -5.15
CA ARG A 255 -11.92 9.49 -6.19
C ARG A 255 -12.94 8.43 -6.58
N CYS A 256 -12.56 7.15 -6.57
CA CYS A 256 -13.42 6.01 -6.87
C CYS A 256 -14.39 5.66 -5.74
N VAL A 257 -14.15 6.08 -4.50
CA VAL A 257 -15.00 5.71 -3.34
C VAL A 257 -15.68 6.90 -2.66
N THR A 258 -15.61 8.09 -3.25
CA THR A 258 -16.19 9.32 -2.68
C THR A 258 -17.69 9.23 -2.35
N HIS A 259 -18.44 8.44 -3.11
CA HIS A 259 -19.89 8.21 -2.88
C HIS A 259 -20.19 7.29 -1.66
N MET A 260 -19.17 6.61 -1.12
CA MET A 260 -19.27 5.61 -0.04
C MET A 260 -18.41 6.02 1.15
N GLU A 261 -18.75 7.16 1.76
CA GLU A 261 -17.92 7.82 2.80
C GLU A 261 -17.48 6.88 3.95
N ASP A 262 -18.36 6.05 4.50
CA ASP A 262 -18.04 5.14 5.62
C ASP A 262 -17.14 3.94 5.23
N MET A 263 -16.99 3.66 3.93
CA MET A 263 -16.11 2.60 3.40
C MET A 263 -14.77 3.15 2.93
N MET A 264 -14.62 4.47 2.81
CA MET A 264 -13.38 5.09 2.30
C MET A 264 -12.12 4.73 3.10
N PRO A 265 -12.12 4.72 4.46
CA PRO A 265 -10.93 4.39 5.23
C PRO A 265 -10.44 2.98 4.88
N GLU A 266 -11.36 2.01 4.87
CA GLU A 266 -11.06 0.64 4.53
C GLU A 266 -10.61 0.48 3.07
N ALA A 267 -11.30 1.16 2.15
CA ALA A 267 -11.00 1.10 0.73
C ALA A 267 -9.60 1.61 0.38
N VAL A 268 -9.21 2.74 0.96
CA VAL A 268 -7.93 3.40 0.64
C VAL A 268 -6.78 2.78 1.46
N ILE A 269 -6.99 2.44 2.73
CA ILE A 269 -5.89 2.04 3.63
C ILE A 269 -5.50 0.57 3.38
N PHE A 270 -6.46 -0.35 3.32
CA PHE A 270 -6.18 -1.77 3.02
C PHE A 270 -5.78 -2.04 1.56
N THR A 271 -5.68 -0.99 0.74
CA THR A 271 -5.08 -1.08 -0.59
C THR A 271 -3.76 -0.32 -0.59
N VAL A 272 -3.79 1.01 -0.54
CA VAL A 272 -2.60 1.84 -0.75
C VAL A 272 -1.58 1.72 0.38
N ASP A 273 -2.02 1.79 1.64
CA ASP A 273 -1.10 1.68 2.78
C ASP A 273 -0.61 0.23 2.95
N PHE A 274 -1.44 -0.75 2.62
CA PHE A 274 -1.05 -2.16 2.58
C PHE A 274 0.12 -2.38 1.60
N PHE A 275 -0.06 -2.02 0.33
CA PHE A 275 0.99 -2.14 -0.68
C PHE A 275 2.23 -1.34 -0.29
N ASN A 276 2.06 -0.08 0.13
CA ASN A 276 3.19 0.75 0.52
C ASN A 276 4.03 0.10 1.64
N ALA A 277 3.38 -0.46 2.67
CA ALA A 277 4.07 -1.11 3.78
C ALA A 277 4.79 -2.40 3.35
N LEU A 278 4.19 -3.20 2.47
CA LEU A 278 4.79 -4.42 1.94
C LEU A 278 6.05 -4.12 1.10
N TYR A 279 5.96 -3.12 0.22
CA TYR A 279 7.11 -2.68 -0.58
C TYR A 279 8.19 -2.00 0.25
N LEU A 280 7.83 -1.23 1.27
CA LEU A 280 8.80 -0.67 2.22
C LEU A 280 9.59 -1.77 2.94
N ALA A 281 8.91 -2.84 3.39
CA ALA A 281 9.57 -3.98 4.03
C ALA A 281 10.56 -4.68 3.07
N THR A 282 10.14 -4.89 1.82
CA THR A 282 10.99 -5.48 0.76
C THR A 282 12.19 -4.59 0.41
N CYS A 283 12.00 -3.27 0.32
CA CYS A 283 13.08 -2.32 0.09
C CYS A 283 14.10 -2.31 1.24
N MET A 284 13.66 -2.42 2.50
CA MET A 284 14.54 -2.49 3.67
C MET A 284 15.39 -3.76 3.67
N GLU A 285 14.83 -4.88 3.22
CA GLU A 285 15.57 -6.13 3.07
C GLU A 285 16.65 -6.05 1.97
N SER A 286 16.25 -5.54 0.79
CA SER A 286 17.14 -5.42 -0.37
C SER A 286 18.26 -4.41 -0.17
N ALA A 287 18.10 -3.46 0.76
CA ALA A 287 19.12 -2.49 1.08
C ALA A 287 20.37 -3.15 1.69
N ALA A 288 21.53 -2.91 1.07
CA ALA A 288 22.82 -3.39 1.57
C ALA A 288 23.43 -2.49 2.66
N SER A 289 22.97 -1.24 2.80
CA SER A 289 23.55 -0.23 3.70
C SER A 289 22.58 0.20 4.80
N MET A 290 23.04 0.15 6.05
CA MET A 290 22.28 0.63 7.23
C MET A 290 21.89 2.10 7.14
N ALA A 291 22.65 2.91 6.40
CA ALA A 291 22.32 4.32 6.20
C ALA A 291 21.03 4.50 5.38
N THR A 292 20.80 3.68 4.34
CA THR A 292 19.58 3.76 3.52
C THR A 292 18.35 3.37 4.31
N VAL A 293 18.45 2.31 5.12
CA VAL A 293 17.37 1.91 6.03
C VAL A 293 17.07 3.02 7.04
N LEU A 294 18.10 3.59 7.67
CA LEU A 294 17.91 4.67 8.64
C LEU A 294 17.18 5.86 8.01
N VAL A 295 17.47 6.21 6.75
CA VAL A 295 16.76 7.28 6.03
C VAL A 295 15.30 6.92 5.78
N ILE A 296 14.99 5.70 5.34
CA ILE A 296 13.60 5.25 5.12
C ILE A 296 12.82 5.31 6.45
N VAL A 297 13.38 4.73 7.51
CA VAL A 297 12.79 4.73 8.85
C VAL A 297 12.58 6.16 9.36
N SER A 298 13.58 7.02 9.23
CA SER A 298 13.49 8.42 9.68
C SER A 298 12.43 9.21 8.90
N THR A 299 12.31 8.96 7.60
CA THR A 299 11.32 9.61 6.73
C THR A 299 9.90 9.19 7.11
N ASP A 300 9.69 7.90 7.36
CA ASP A 300 8.42 7.34 7.78
C ASP A 300 8.02 7.87 9.18
N LEU A 301 8.93 7.82 10.16
CA LEU A 301 8.70 8.38 11.49
C LEU A 301 8.39 9.87 11.45
N ALA A 302 9.05 10.65 10.59
CA ALA A 302 8.77 12.07 10.40
C ALA A 302 7.37 12.32 9.82
N GLN A 303 6.91 11.47 8.89
CA GLN A 303 5.55 11.54 8.36
C GLN A 303 4.52 11.21 9.42
N THR A 304 4.74 10.14 10.16
CA THR A 304 3.88 9.72 11.27
C THR A 304 3.80 10.80 12.35
N ALA A 305 4.93 11.41 12.71
CA ALA A 305 4.98 12.55 13.63
C ALA A 305 4.21 13.77 13.09
N THR A 306 4.29 14.06 11.80
CA THR A 306 3.56 15.17 11.17
C THR A 306 2.04 14.94 11.21
N VAL A 307 1.60 13.72 10.92
CA VAL A 307 0.19 13.32 10.99
C VAL A 307 -0.31 13.37 12.44
N LEU A 308 0.49 12.88 13.38
CA LEU A 308 0.19 12.90 14.81
C LEU A 308 0.10 14.33 15.36
N TYR A 309 1.02 15.20 14.96
CA TYR A 309 0.99 16.62 15.31
C TYR A 309 -0.24 17.33 14.71
N GLY A 310 -0.58 17.01 13.46
CA GLY A 310 -1.78 17.51 12.79
C GLY A 310 -3.07 17.08 13.50
N LEU A 311 -3.13 15.83 13.95
CA LEU A 311 -4.24 15.30 14.75
C LEU A 311 -4.30 15.97 16.13
N TYR A 312 -3.18 16.10 16.82
CA TYR A 312 -3.07 16.77 18.11
C TYR A 312 -3.60 18.21 18.03
N TRP A 313 -3.11 18.98 17.06
CA TRP A 313 -3.49 20.37 16.88
C TRP A 313 -4.99 20.52 16.60
N ARG A 314 -5.53 19.69 15.71
CA ARG A 314 -6.98 19.69 15.39
C ARG A 314 -7.82 19.28 16.59
N THR A 315 -7.43 18.22 17.28
CA THR A 315 -8.16 17.73 18.47
C THR A 315 -8.15 18.79 19.55
N ALA A 316 -7.01 19.43 19.83
CA ALA A 316 -6.91 20.51 20.80
C ALA A 316 -7.82 21.69 20.42
N THR A 317 -7.81 22.09 19.14
CA THR A 317 -8.66 23.18 18.63
C THR A 317 -10.15 22.83 18.70
N ILE A 318 -10.53 21.61 18.32
CA ILE A 318 -11.91 21.13 18.35
C ILE A 318 -12.37 21.02 19.81
N LEU A 319 -11.59 20.38 20.68
CA LEU A 319 -11.93 20.21 22.10
C LEU A 319 -12.07 21.55 22.82
N GLN A 320 -11.21 22.54 22.51
CA GLN A 320 -11.36 23.91 23.02
C GLN A 320 -12.67 24.54 22.57
N ARG A 321 -13.03 24.44 21.28
CA ARG A 321 -14.33 24.92 20.75
C ARG A 321 -15.53 24.16 21.33
N LEU A 322 -15.35 22.88 21.67
CA LEU A 322 -16.39 22.06 22.30
C LEU A 322 -16.64 22.49 23.76
N ARG A 323 -15.59 22.89 24.49
CA ARG A 323 -15.62 23.31 25.90
C ARG A 323 -16.17 24.72 26.07
N SER A 324 -15.91 25.64 25.14
CA SER A 324 -16.30 27.06 25.31
C SER A 324 -17.79 27.36 25.08
N ILE A 325 -18.60 26.39 24.65
CA ILE A 325 -20.00 26.61 24.20
C ILE A 325 -21.00 25.69 24.92
N ALA A 326 -20.56 24.80 25.81
CA ALA A 326 -21.45 23.80 26.39
C ALA A 326 -21.28 23.68 27.91
N ASP A 327 -22.31 24.07 28.66
CA ASP A 327 -22.55 23.66 30.05
C ASP A 327 -22.90 22.16 30.09
N ILE A 328 -21.95 21.29 29.73
CA ILE A 328 -22.08 19.84 29.84
C ILE A 328 -21.48 19.40 31.18
N PRO A 329 -22.18 18.58 31.99
CA PRO A 329 -21.71 18.16 33.30
C PRO A 329 -20.35 17.45 33.21
N SER A 330 -19.46 17.81 34.12
CA SER A 330 -18.09 17.33 34.30
C SER A 330 -18.02 15.88 34.83
N GLY A 331 -18.62 14.93 34.11
CA GLY A 331 -18.53 13.49 34.41
C GLY A 331 -17.93 12.69 33.26
N ASP A 332 -16.71 12.16 33.46
CA ASP A 332 -15.91 11.28 32.57
C ASP A 332 -16.02 11.54 31.06
N ASP A 333 -15.25 12.54 30.63
CA ASP A 333 -15.25 13.18 29.31
C ASP A 333 -14.61 12.35 28.18
N ASN A 334 -15.42 11.56 27.45
CA ASN A 334 -15.03 10.98 26.17
C ASN A 334 -15.73 11.67 24.99
N LEU A 335 -14.99 11.96 23.89
CA LEU A 335 -15.54 12.61 22.69
C LEU A 335 -16.69 11.81 22.07
N LEU A 336 -16.67 10.48 22.17
CA LEU A 336 -17.73 9.58 21.71
C LEU A 336 -19.04 9.80 22.47
N THR A 337 -18.97 9.94 23.80
CA THR A 337 -20.12 10.21 24.66
C THR A 337 -20.71 11.60 24.38
N ARG A 338 -19.84 12.60 24.13
CA ARG A 338 -20.26 13.95 23.73
C ARG A 338 -20.89 13.97 22.33
N ALA A 339 -20.35 13.18 21.40
CA ALA A 339 -20.93 12.99 20.06
C ALA A 339 -22.33 12.35 20.15
N ASN A 340 -22.48 11.30 20.97
CA ASN A 340 -23.75 10.62 21.19
C ASN A 340 -24.77 11.55 21.87
N PHE A 341 -24.36 12.33 22.87
CA PHE A 341 -25.23 13.36 23.48
C PHE A 341 -25.71 14.37 22.42
N LEU A 342 -24.82 14.94 21.60
CA LEU A 342 -25.17 15.86 20.52
C LEU A 342 -26.06 15.23 19.43
N CYS A 343 -26.01 13.91 19.27
CA CYS A 343 -26.90 13.13 18.41
C CYS A 343 -28.24 12.78 19.07
N ARG A 344 -28.33 12.78 20.40
CA ARG A 344 -29.58 12.55 21.17
C ARG A 344 -30.33 13.84 21.48
N THR A 345 -29.64 14.98 21.62
CA THR A 345 -30.24 16.34 21.70
C THR A 345 -30.84 16.81 20.35
N LEU A 346 -30.95 15.90 19.39
CA LEU A 346 -31.38 16.16 18.01
C LEU A 346 -32.89 16.43 17.89
N GLU A 347 -33.65 16.26 18.96
CA GLU A 347 -35.07 16.67 19.03
C GLU A 347 -35.27 18.19 18.89
N VAL A 348 -34.25 19.02 19.15
CA VAL A 348 -34.46 20.48 19.30
C VAL A 348 -33.90 21.34 18.14
N LEU A 349 -32.99 20.82 17.31
CA LEU A 349 -32.15 21.68 16.47
C LEU A 349 -32.19 21.30 14.98
N ASN A 350 -33.37 21.54 14.42
CA ASN A 350 -33.62 21.56 12.99
C ASN A 350 -32.99 22.82 12.37
N ASN A 351 -31.92 22.64 11.59
CA ASN A 351 -31.72 23.25 10.27
C ASN A 351 -30.24 23.24 9.87
N GLN A 352 -30.01 22.85 8.62
CA GLN A 352 -28.77 23.00 7.86
C GLN A 352 -27.60 22.12 8.30
N ILE A 353 -27.50 20.93 7.71
CA ILE A 353 -26.33 20.38 6.98
C ILE A 353 -26.69 18.95 6.55
N ARG A 354 -26.40 18.59 5.29
CA ARG A 354 -26.45 17.21 4.75
C ARG A 354 -25.49 16.30 5.52
N VAL A 355 -25.90 15.78 6.67
CA VAL A 355 -25.21 14.69 7.38
C VAL A 355 -25.91 13.39 7.03
N ARG A 356 -25.13 12.38 6.61
CA ARG A 356 -25.67 11.07 6.24
C ARG A 356 -26.15 10.33 7.50
N ILE A 357 -27.43 9.97 7.54
CA ILE A 357 -28.04 9.30 8.70
C ILE A 357 -27.67 7.80 8.68
N ARG A 358 -27.93 7.12 7.56
CA ARG A 358 -27.65 5.69 7.36
C ARG A 358 -26.27 5.42 6.79
N SER A 359 -25.61 4.41 7.34
CA SER A 359 -24.35 3.93 6.77
C SER A 359 -24.59 3.21 5.44
N CYS A 360 -23.56 3.14 4.60
CA CYS A 360 -23.58 2.24 3.44
C CYS A 360 -23.43 0.76 3.84
N LEU A 361 -23.02 0.49 5.08
CA LEU A 361 -22.86 -0.86 5.63
C LEU A 361 -23.92 -1.08 6.71
N PRO A 362 -24.71 -2.17 6.65
CA PRO A 362 -25.72 -2.42 7.66
C PRO A 362 -25.06 -2.75 9.00
N HIS A 363 -25.34 -1.95 10.04
CA HIS A 363 -24.82 -2.20 11.38
C HIS A 363 -25.89 -2.85 12.28
N ARG A 364 -25.45 -3.79 13.14
CA ARG A 364 -26.33 -4.34 14.18
C ARG A 364 -26.43 -3.32 15.32
N LEU A 365 -27.60 -2.68 15.41
CA LEU A 365 -27.92 -1.71 16.45
C LEU A 365 -28.99 -2.21 17.41
N SER A 366 -28.94 -1.72 18.66
CA SER A 366 -29.99 -1.83 19.66
C SER A 366 -31.36 -1.33 19.15
N SER A 367 -32.46 -1.81 19.75
CA SER A 367 -33.82 -1.38 19.38
C SER A 367 -34.05 0.12 19.62
N ALA A 368 -33.43 0.67 20.68
CA ALA A 368 -33.50 2.09 21.01
C ALA A 368 -32.82 2.96 19.95
N ASP A 369 -31.60 2.61 19.51
CA ASP A 369 -30.87 3.37 18.50
C ASP A 369 -31.49 3.22 17.09
N ARG A 370 -32.11 2.07 16.78
CA ARG A 370 -32.92 1.91 15.56
C ARG A 370 -34.16 2.82 15.57
N SER A 371 -34.83 2.90 16.72
CA SER A 371 -35.98 3.80 16.89
C SER A 371 -35.54 5.25 16.69
N LEU A 372 -34.42 5.65 17.32
CA LEU A 372 -33.82 6.97 17.13
C LEU A 372 -33.54 7.25 15.65
N LEU A 373 -32.85 6.37 14.93
CA LEU A 373 -32.58 6.54 13.50
C LEU A 373 -33.87 6.69 12.68
N SER A 374 -34.89 5.89 12.97
CA SER A 374 -36.18 5.98 12.28
C SER A 374 -36.91 7.30 12.55
N SER A 375 -36.77 7.85 13.76
CA SER A 375 -37.29 9.18 14.10
C SER A 375 -36.52 10.28 13.36
N LEU A 376 -35.19 10.14 13.25
CA LEU A 376 -34.34 11.07 12.51
C LEU A 376 -34.66 11.11 11.01
N GLU A 377 -35.03 9.97 10.42
CA GLU A 377 -35.41 9.87 9.00
C GLU A 377 -36.77 10.50 8.69
N LYS A 378 -37.70 10.50 9.66
CA LYS A 378 -39.06 11.03 9.50
C LYS A 378 -39.16 12.55 9.62
N LEU A 379 -38.06 13.24 9.96
CA LEU A 379 -38.04 14.68 10.12
C LEU A 379 -38.08 15.38 8.74
N PRO A 380 -39.00 16.34 8.50
CA PRO A 380 -39.14 16.98 7.20
C PRO A 380 -37.96 17.89 6.85
N VAL A 381 -37.37 17.69 5.67
CA VAL A 381 -36.39 18.61 5.05
C VAL A 381 -37.15 19.80 4.49
N LYS A 382 -37.22 20.91 5.23
CA LYS A 382 -37.85 22.15 4.75
C LYS A 382 -36.84 22.93 3.89
N GLU A 383 -37.13 23.11 2.60
CA GLU A 383 -36.38 24.03 1.75
C GLU A 383 -36.45 25.47 2.32
N PRO A 384 -35.40 26.28 2.17
CA PRO A 384 -35.42 27.65 2.66
C PRO A 384 -36.38 28.47 1.80
N ALA A 385 -37.62 28.61 2.25
CA ALA A 385 -38.57 29.55 1.68
C ALA A 385 -38.02 30.98 1.81
N ALA A 386 -38.20 31.76 0.74
CA ALA A 386 -37.78 33.15 0.64
C ALA A 386 -38.23 33.97 1.87
N ALA A 387 -37.33 34.80 2.36
CA ALA A 387 -37.46 35.56 3.60
C ALA A 387 -38.71 36.45 3.62
N PRO A 388 -39.53 36.42 4.69
CA PRO A 388 -40.38 37.54 5.05
C PRO A 388 -39.56 38.55 5.86
N ASN A 389 -39.57 39.80 5.40
CA ASN A 389 -38.96 40.96 6.04
C ASN A 389 -39.63 41.26 7.39
N ASN A 390 -39.09 40.79 8.52
CA ASN A 390 -39.46 41.26 9.86
C ASN A 390 -38.22 41.38 10.78
N PRO A 391 -38.18 42.37 11.70
CA PRO A 391 -36.98 42.72 12.48
C PRO A 391 -36.67 41.73 13.62
N PRO A 392 -35.42 41.73 14.16
CA PRO A 392 -34.88 40.58 14.90
C PRO A 392 -35.35 40.56 16.36
N THR A 393 -36.09 39.53 16.75
CA THR A 393 -36.35 39.21 18.17
C THR A 393 -36.30 37.70 18.40
N ALA A 394 -35.55 37.26 19.41
CA ALA A 394 -35.37 35.89 19.94
C ALA A 394 -34.94 34.76 18.97
N GLN A 395 -35.41 34.74 17.72
CA GLN A 395 -35.11 33.76 16.69
C GLN A 395 -33.63 33.79 16.24
N SER A 396 -32.96 34.95 16.33
CA SER A 396 -31.53 35.08 15.97
C SER A 396 -30.60 34.31 16.93
N LYS A 397 -30.85 34.35 18.25
CA LYS A 397 -30.04 33.59 19.23
C LYS A 397 -30.25 32.08 19.10
N VAL A 398 -31.48 31.64 18.85
CA VAL A 398 -31.80 30.23 18.62
C VAL A 398 -31.14 29.73 17.33
N HIS A 399 -31.17 30.53 16.26
CA HIS A 399 -30.53 30.20 14.99
C HIS A 399 -28.99 30.14 15.09
N VAL A 400 -28.36 31.08 15.81
CA VAL A 400 -26.90 31.09 16.04
C VAL A 400 -26.47 29.88 16.89
N ASN A 401 -27.21 29.53 17.93
CA ASN A 401 -26.95 28.32 18.73
C ASN A 401 -27.17 27.05 17.90
N ALA A 402 -28.14 27.06 16.98
CA ALA A 402 -28.41 25.97 16.04
C ALA A 402 -27.26 25.69 15.08
N VAL A 403 -26.80 26.75 14.41
CA VAL A 403 -25.68 26.70 13.48
C VAL A 403 -24.39 26.29 14.20
N ALA A 404 -24.16 26.78 15.43
CA ALA A 404 -23.01 26.41 16.24
C ALA A 404 -23.00 24.92 16.60
N ALA A 405 -24.13 24.34 17.02
CA ALA A 405 -24.22 22.92 17.34
C ALA A 405 -24.15 22.00 16.11
N ALA A 406 -24.65 22.45 14.95
CA ALA A 406 -24.51 21.73 13.68
C ALA A 406 -23.05 21.69 13.21
N ALA A 407 -22.34 22.83 13.29
CA ALA A 407 -20.90 22.90 13.04
C ALA A 407 -20.10 22.01 14.02
N LYS A 408 -20.53 21.96 15.29
CA LYS A 408 -19.95 21.12 16.35
C LYS A 408 -20.03 19.63 16.01
N ARG A 409 -21.21 19.16 15.58
CA ARG A 409 -21.45 17.77 15.16
C ARG A 409 -20.56 17.40 13.98
N ARG A 410 -20.50 18.27 12.96
CA ARG A 410 -19.68 18.06 11.77
C ARG A 410 -18.19 17.91 12.11
N CYS A 411 -17.63 18.80 12.93
CA CYS A 411 -16.24 18.70 13.37
C CYS A 411 -15.94 17.40 14.13
N THR A 412 -16.92 16.90 14.89
CA THR A 412 -16.78 15.67 15.68
C THR A 412 -16.76 14.43 14.77
N LEU A 413 -17.66 14.36 13.80
CA LEU A 413 -17.70 13.27 12.81
C LEU A 413 -16.46 13.24 11.91
N GLU A 414 -15.95 14.41 11.52
CA GLU A 414 -14.69 14.54 10.76
C GLU A 414 -13.49 14.09 11.62
N ALA A 415 -13.44 14.42 12.92
CA ALA A 415 -12.37 13.97 13.82
C ALA A 415 -12.37 12.45 14.01
N LEU A 416 -13.55 11.83 14.14
CA LEU A 416 -13.70 10.37 14.23
C LEU A 416 -13.20 9.69 12.95
N PHE A 417 -13.60 10.19 11.79
CA PHE A 417 -13.12 9.71 10.51
C PHE A 417 -11.59 9.80 10.38
N THR A 418 -11.01 10.96 10.69
CA THR A 418 -9.56 11.14 10.66
C THR A 418 -8.85 10.20 11.63
N SER A 419 -9.39 10.01 12.85
CA SER A 419 -8.81 9.06 13.81
C SER A 419 -8.88 7.61 13.33
N GLU A 420 -9.97 7.19 12.67
CA GLU A 420 -10.10 5.86 12.08
C GLU A 420 -8.99 5.63 11.05
N CYS A 421 -8.82 6.58 10.13
CA CYS A 421 -7.79 6.47 9.11
C CYS A 421 -6.38 6.36 9.71
N ILE A 422 -6.06 7.19 10.70
CA ILE A 422 -4.73 7.21 11.30
C ILE A 422 -4.46 5.89 12.06
N VAL A 423 -5.44 5.37 12.80
CA VAL A 423 -5.30 4.12 13.55
C VAL A 423 -5.16 2.92 12.61
N LEU A 424 -5.93 2.87 11.51
CA LEU A 424 -5.83 1.81 10.51
C LEU A 424 -4.48 1.84 9.77
N THR A 425 -4.01 3.02 9.35
CA THR A 425 -2.70 3.16 8.70
C THR A 425 -1.58 2.68 9.63
N ALA A 426 -1.56 3.18 10.87
CA ALA A 426 -0.53 2.80 11.84
C ALA A 426 -0.59 1.31 12.23
N TYR A 427 -1.79 0.71 12.23
CA TYR A 427 -1.96 -0.73 12.41
C TYR A 427 -1.31 -1.52 11.26
N LEU A 428 -1.58 -1.17 10.00
CA LEU A 428 -0.98 -1.85 8.85
C LEU A 428 0.55 -1.67 8.79
N GLU A 429 1.04 -0.45 9.03
CA GLU A 429 2.49 -0.15 9.06
C GLU A 429 3.22 -0.91 10.18
N THR A 430 2.51 -1.30 11.25
CA THR A 430 3.06 -2.16 12.31
C THR A 430 2.98 -3.64 11.96
N VAL A 431 1.81 -4.09 11.50
CA VAL A 431 1.50 -5.50 11.33
C VAL A 431 2.21 -6.08 10.11
N ILE A 432 2.21 -5.40 8.97
CA ILE A 432 2.75 -5.93 7.71
C ILE A 432 4.24 -6.27 7.81
N PRO A 433 5.13 -5.43 8.36
CA PRO A 433 6.54 -5.78 8.54
C PRO A 433 6.76 -6.99 9.46
N ILE A 434 5.93 -7.15 10.50
CA ILE A 434 5.98 -8.34 11.38
C ILE A 434 5.63 -9.58 10.58
N PHE A 435 4.55 -9.54 9.80
CA PHE A 435 4.14 -10.65 8.96
C PHE A 435 5.20 -10.97 7.89
N TYR A 436 5.74 -9.96 7.22
CA TYR A 436 6.81 -10.12 6.24
C TYR A 436 8.06 -10.76 6.84
N GLY A 437 8.54 -10.26 7.99
CA GLY A 437 9.71 -10.82 8.67
C GLY A 437 9.53 -12.29 9.10
N ASN A 438 8.34 -12.65 9.60
CA ASN A 438 8.03 -14.05 9.94
C ASN A 438 7.88 -14.93 8.69
N PHE A 439 7.23 -14.41 7.64
CA PHE A 439 7.08 -15.08 6.36
C PHE A 439 8.44 -15.44 5.75
N MET A 440 9.39 -14.50 5.76
CA MET A 440 10.78 -14.70 5.33
C MET A 440 11.47 -15.86 6.07
N LEU A 441 11.35 -15.92 7.39
CA LEU A 441 11.94 -17.00 8.21
C LEU A 441 11.34 -18.38 7.88
N ILE A 442 10.04 -18.43 7.59
CA ILE A 442 9.33 -19.67 7.23
C ILE A 442 9.71 -20.09 5.80
N MET A 443 9.69 -19.15 4.87
CA MET A 443 10.04 -19.36 3.46
C MET A 443 11.41 -19.98 3.28
N MET A 444 12.42 -19.53 4.04
CA MET A 444 13.79 -20.07 3.97
C MET A 444 13.89 -21.56 4.34
N ARG A 445 12.86 -22.14 4.97
CA ARG A 445 12.77 -23.56 5.30
C ARG A 445 12.07 -24.38 4.22
N LEU A 446 11.43 -23.73 3.24
CA LEU A 446 10.67 -24.36 2.19
C LEU A 446 11.52 -24.58 0.93
N PRO A 447 11.34 -25.70 0.20
CA PRO A 447 12.14 -26.02 -0.99
C PRO A 447 11.93 -25.03 -2.15
N SER A 448 10.82 -24.28 -2.12
CA SER A 448 10.52 -23.25 -3.12
C SER A 448 11.39 -21.99 -2.98
N ALA A 449 12.08 -21.80 -1.86
CA ALA A 449 12.87 -20.59 -1.56
C ALA A 449 13.81 -20.17 -2.71
N LYS A 450 14.45 -21.15 -3.35
CA LYS A 450 15.40 -20.95 -4.47
C LYS A 450 14.78 -20.31 -5.72
N TYR A 451 13.46 -20.34 -5.87
CA TYR A 451 12.75 -19.73 -7.01
C TYR A 451 12.26 -18.31 -6.72
N HIS A 452 12.42 -17.83 -5.49
CA HIS A 452 12.00 -16.49 -5.09
C HIS A 452 13.17 -15.52 -5.16
N THR A 453 13.01 -14.47 -5.95
CA THR A 453 14.05 -13.45 -6.14
C THR A 453 14.25 -12.52 -4.96
N GLU A 454 13.22 -12.29 -4.16
CA GLU A 454 13.35 -11.46 -2.95
C GLU A 454 14.33 -12.12 -1.97
N LEU A 455 14.40 -13.46 -1.95
CA LEU A 455 15.36 -14.23 -1.16
C LEU A 455 16.77 -14.33 -1.77
N THR A 456 17.06 -13.64 -2.89
CA THR A 456 18.36 -13.80 -3.56
C THR A 456 19.51 -13.25 -2.73
N GLY A 457 20.39 -14.15 -2.28
CA GLY A 457 21.48 -13.84 -1.36
C GLY A 457 21.08 -13.89 0.12
N VAL A 458 19.86 -14.32 0.43
CA VAL A 458 19.43 -14.68 1.79
C VAL A 458 19.76 -16.16 2.01
N THR A 459 20.60 -16.47 2.99
CA THR A 459 21.00 -17.82 3.39
C THR A 459 20.52 -18.12 4.81
N SER A 460 20.53 -19.39 5.21
CA SER A 460 20.20 -19.79 6.58
C SER A 460 21.08 -19.11 7.64
N GLU A 461 22.28 -18.67 7.25
CA GLU A 461 23.23 -17.98 8.13
C GLU A 461 22.97 -16.46 8.24
N ASN A 462 22.54 -15.81 7.16
CA ASN A 462 22.38 -14.35 7.12
C ASN A 462 20.93 -13.86 7.26
N VAL A 463 19.94 -14.76 7.14
CA VAL A 463 18.51 -14.44 7.25
C VAL A 463 18.19 -13.76 8.58
N GLY A 464 18.84 -14.18 9.67
CA GLY A 464 18.67 -13.56 10.99
C GLY A 464 19.06 -12.08 10.98
N THR A 465 20.17 -11.72 10.33
CA THR A 465 20.65 -10.33 10.23
C THR A 465 19.71 -9.48 9.36
N LYS A 466 19.21 -10.04 8.25
CA LYS A 466 18.26 -9.33 7.36
C LYS A 466 16.90 -9.11 8.02
N VAL A 467 16.37 -10.14 8.68
CA VAL A 467 15.10 -10.05 9.42
C VAL A 467 15.24 -9.14 10.64
N HIS A 468 16.41 -9.04 11.27
CA HIS A 468 16.65 -8.14 12.39
C HIS A 468 16.36 -6.67 12.02
N THR A 469 16.76 -6.23 10.84
CA THR A 469 16.50 -4.87 10.36
C THR A 469 15.00 -4.60 10.19
N VAL A 470 14.27 -5.53 9.57
CA VAL A 470 12.80 -5.44 9.43
C VAL A 470 12.11 -5.50 10.79
N SER A 471 12.64 -6.31 11.72
CA SER A 471 12.12 -6.44 13.08
C SER A 471 12.33 -5.17 13.91
N LEU A 472 13.48 -4.50 13.77
CA LEU A 472 13.74 -3.23 14.42
C LEU A 472 12.80 -2.14 13.90
N PHE A 473 12.55 -2.11 12.58
CA PHE A 473 11.55 -1.22 12.01
C PHE A 473 10.14 -1.52 12.56
N ALA A 474 9.74 -2.79 12.59
CA ALA A 474 8.46 -3.21 13.16
C ALA A 474 8.31 -2.79 14.63
N ALA A 475 9.37 -2.90 15.43
CA ALA A 475 9.38 -2.47 16.83
C ALA A 475 9.20 -0.95 16.97
N LEU A 476 9.85 -0.16 16.12
CA LEU A 476 9.66 1.31 16.08
C LEU A 476 8.24 1.69 15.67
N GLN A 477 7.65 0.97 14.72
CA GLN A 477 6.25 1.16 14.33
C GLN A 477 5.28 0.81 15.45
N LEU A 478 5.52 -0.31 16.15
CA LEU A 478 4.73 -0.69 17.31
C LEU A 478 4.80 0.37 18.42
N LEU A 479 5.99 0.90 18.70
CA LEU A 479 6.17 1.99 19.65
C LEU A 479 5.41 3.24 19.21
N SER A 480 5.50 3.60 17.93
CA SER A 480 4.76 4.72 17.33
C SER A 480 3.24 4.53 17.45
N PHE A 481 2.74 3.32 17.19
CA PHE A 481 1.32 2.96 17.33
C PHE A 481 0.83 3.06 18.78
N VAL A 482 1.64 2.62 19.74
CA VAL A 482 1.34 2.75 21.18
C VAL A 482 1.31 4.24 21.58
N LEU A 483 2.29 5.03 21.16
CA LEU A 483 2.33 6.48 21.41
C LEU A 483 1.10 7.19 20.80
N LEU A 484 0.76 6.89 19.55
CA LEU A 484 -0.44 7.38 18.89
C LEU A 484 -1.71 7.00 19.67
N SER A 485 -1.84 5.74 20.08
CA SER A 485 -2.99 5.24 20.82
C SER A 485 -3.15 5.92 22.19
N THR A 486 -2.04 6.15 22.90
CA THR A 486 -2.05 6.87 24.18
C THR A 486 -2.40 8.35 24.00
N LEU A 487 -1.94 8.99 22.93
CA LEU A 487 -2.28 10.37 22.60
C LEU A 487 -3.75 10.53 22.19
N ILE A 488 -4.31 9.60 21.41
CA ILE A 488 -5.74 9.57 21.09
C ILE A 488 -6.56 9.41 22.38
N ARG A 489 -6.14 8.51 23.27
CA ARG A 489 -6.81 8.32 24.56
C ARG A 489 -6.75 9.58 25.43
N ARG A 490 -5.58 10.22 25.55
CA ARG A 490 -5.37 11.39 26.41
C ARG A 490 -6.07 12.65 25.89
N ASN A 491 -6.07 12.86 24.57
CA ASN A 491 -6.55 14.11 23.97
C ASN A 491 -8.00 14.03 23.49
N VAL A 492 -8.44 12.86 23.03
CA VAL A 492 -9.79 12.63 22.46
C VAL A 492 -10.70 11.87 23.44
N GLY A 493 -10.13 11.19 24.44
CA GLY A 493 -10.90 10.30 25.33
C GLY A 493 -11.37 9.02 24.63
N MET A 494 -10.79 8.67 23.48
CA MET A 494 -11.21 7.49 22.72
C MET A 494 -10.25 6.32 22.87
N LYS A 495 -10.80 5.11 22.91
CA LYS A 495 -10.01 3.87 22.92
C LYS A 495 -9.69 3.47 21.48
N ALA A 496 -8.51 3.87 20.97
CA ALA A 496 -8.08 3.60 19.60
C ALA A 496 -8.17 2.11 19.21
N LEU A 497 -7.81 1.19 20.11
CA LEU A 497 -7.92 -0.25 19.88
C LEU A 497 -9.37 -0.73 19.64
N TYR A 498 -10.36 -0.11 20.30
CA TYR A 498 -11.77 -0.46 20.11
C TYR A 498 -12.27 0.05 18.77
N GLN A 499 -11.85 1.26 18.36
CA GLN A 499 -12.14 1.79 17.04
C GLN A 499 -11.52 0.91 15.95
N LEU A 500 -10.28 0.47 16.12
CA LEU A 500 -9.62 -0.48 15.23
C LEU A 500 -10.41 -1.79 15.12
N ALA A 501 -10.65 -2.47 16.24
CA ALA A 501 -11.35 -3.75 16.24
C ALA A 501 -12.79 -3.64 15.69
N PHE A 502 -13.47 -2.53 15.95
CA PHE A 502 -14.77 -2.25 15.35
C PHE A 502 -14.71 -2.26 13.82
N VAL A 503 -13.72 -1.61 13.21
CA VAL A 503 -13.55 -1.62 11.75
C VAL A 503 -13.21 -3.02 11.26
N LEU A 504 -12.22 -3.68 11.87
CA LEU A 504 -11.78 -5.01 11.49
C LEU A 504 -12.93 -6.03 11.53
N GLU A 505 -13.82 -5.94 12.51
CA GLU A 505 -14.94 -6.84 12.69
C GLU A 505 -16.12 -6.50 11.77
N THR A 506 -16.49 -5.22 11.66
CA THR A 506 -17.65 -4.80 10.84
C THR A 506 -17.39 -4.90 9.33
N GLN A 507 -16.14 -4.76 8.90
CA GLN A 507 -15.73 -4.81 7.50
C GLN A 507 -14.84 -6.02 7.20
N MET A 508 -14.92 -7.08 8.02
CA MET A 508 -14.08 -8.27 7.92
C MET A 508 -14.08 -8.89 6.52
N GLU A 509 -15.23 -9.02 5.86
CA GLU A 509 -15.35 -9.64 4.53
C GLU A 509 -14.50 -8.90 3.48
N LEU A 510 -14.57 -7.57 3.46
CA LEU A 510 -13.80 -6.71 2.54
C LEU A 510 -12.31 -6.72 2.89
N ILE A 511 -11.98 -6.57 4.17
CA ILE A 511 -10.61 -6.54 4.67
C ILE A 511 -9.89 -7.86 4.35
N GLN A 512 -10.49 -9.00 4.70
CA GLN A 512 -9.94 -10.32 4.41
C GLN A 512 -9.71 -10.51 2.91
N SER A 513 -10.69 -10.16 2.08
CA SER A 513 -10.58 -10.32 0.63
C SER A 513 -9.34 -9.58 0.07
N LYS A 514 -9.11 -8.33 0.49
CA LYS A 514 -7.94 -7.54 0.09
C LYS A 514 -6.64 -8.10 0.64
N LEU A 515 -6.57 -8.37 1.94
CA LEU A 515 -5.38 -8.94 2.58
C LEU A 515 -4.93 -10.23 1.87
N THR A 516 -5.89 -11.11 1.56
CA THR A 516 -5.59 -12.37 0.84
C THR A 516 -5.20 -12.14 -0.62
N THR A 517 -5.77 -11.18 -1.35
CA THR A 517 -5.45 -10.96 -2.76
C THR A 517 -4.05 -10.37 -2.96
N TRP A 518 -3.61 -9.46 -2.09
CA TRP A 518 -2.41 -8.66 -2.37
C TRP A 518 -1.08 -9.35 -2.08
N VAL A 519 -1.05 -10.39 -1.23
CA VAL A 519 0.21 -11.06 -0.85
C VAL A 519 0.57 -12.24 -1.77
N LEU A 520 -0.41 -12.84 -2.43
CA LEU A 520 -0.21 -14.04 -3.26
C LEU A 520 0.59 -13.82 -4.57
N PRO A 521 0.56 -12.65 -5.25
CA PRO A 521 1.23 -12.47 -6.53
C PRO A 521 2.74 -12.17 -6.46
N GLU A 522 3.35 -12.00 -5.28
CA GLU A 522 4.69 -11.39 -5.16
C GLU A 522 5.89 -12.31 -5.46
N ALA A 523 5.65 -13.48 -6.05
CA ALA A 523 6.68 -14.48 -6.29
C ALA A 523 6.92 -14.68 -7.79
N ILE A 524 8.03 -14.12 -8.28
CA ILE A 524 8.85 -14.45 -9.47
C ILE A 524 9.27 -13.13 -10.15
N LYS A 525 10.39 -12.55 -9.71
CA LYS A 525 11.17 -11.63 -10.56
C LYS A 525 12.30 -12.41 -11.21
N ASN A 526 12.93 -11.86 -12.22
CA ASN A 526 13.90 -12.56 -13.05
C ASN A 526 15.32 -12.49 -12.45
N GLY A 527 16.17 -13.46 -12.79
CA GLY A 527 17.60 -13.39 -12.47
C GLY A 527 18.25 -12.14 -13.09
N ALA A 528 19.35 -11.67 -12.53
CA ALA A 528 20.06 -10.49 -13.03
C ALA A 528 21.57 -10.71 -13.04
N VAL A 529 22.23 -10.07 -14.00
CA VAL A 529 23.69 -10.05 -14.13
C VAL A 529 24.16 -8.61 -13.99
N THR A 530 25.24 -8.40 -13.25
CA THR A 530 25.87 -7.12 -12.96
C THR A 530 27.32 -7.16 -13.41
N LEU A 531 27.66 -6.39 -14.44
CA LEU A 531 29.03 -6.19 -14.91
C LEU A 531 29.63 -4.96 -14.23
N TYR A 532 30.91 -5.02 -13.91
CA TYR A 532 31.69 -3.93 -13.33
C TYR A 532 32.78 -3.54 -14.33
N SER A 533 33.04 -2.23 -14.47
CA SER A 533 34.02 -1.75 -15.44
C SER A 533 35.46 -2.13 -15.10
N ASP A 534 35.78 -2.24 -13.81
CA ASP A 534 37.12 -2.60 -13.33
C ASP A 534 37.15 -4.01 -12.73
N THR A 535 38.35 -4.49 -12.41
CA THR A 535 38.55 -5.74 -11.66
C THR A 535 38.15 -5.56 -10.19
N HIS A 536 38.03 -6.67 -9.48
CA HIS A 536 37.66 -6.75 -8.06
C HIS A 536 36.33 -6.07 -7.72
N PHE A 537 35.39 -6.03 -8.68
CA PHE A 537 34.05 -5.44 -8.54
C PHE A 537 34.07 -3.93 -8.27
N HIS A 538 35.09 -3.23 -8.77
CA HIS A 538 35.21 -1.78 -8.72
C HIS A 538 34.75 -1.12 -10.03
N GLY A 539 34.60 0.21 -10.00
CA GLY A 539 34.19 0.98 -11.17
C GLY A 539 32.67 1.10 -11.35
N VAL A 540 32.25 1.43 -12.57
CA VAL A 540 30.84 1.61 -12.94
C VAL A 540 30.19 0.25 -13.08
N ALA A 541 29.07 0.05 -12.38
CA ALA A 541 28.32 -1.19 -12.42
C ALA A 541 27.11 -1.05 -13.34
N HIS A 542 26.98 -1.94 -14.31
CA HIS A 542 25.84 -2.05 -15.21
C HIS A 542 25.09 -3.34 -14.92
N GLN A 543 23.84 -3.21 -14.49
CA GLN A 543 22.98 -4.35 -14.21
C GLN A 543 21.95 -4.51 -15.33
N PHE A 544 21.67 -5.75 -15.70
CA PHE A 544 20.58 -6.07 -16.60
C PHE A 544 19.89 -7.37 -16.18
N PRO A 545 18.56 -7.42 -16.31
CA PRO A 545 17.79 -8.62 -16.01
C PRO A 545 18.03 -9.69 -17.08
N ILE A 546 18.24 -10.92 -16.65
CA ILE A 546 18.18 -12.13 -17.48
C ILE A 546 16.74 -12.65 -17.41
N GLU A 547 15.95 -12.23 -18.39
CA GLU A 547 14.54 -12.62 -18.52
C GLU A 547 14.37 -14.08 -19.02
N TRP A 548 15.36 -14.61 -19.74
CA TRP A 548 15.30 -15.91 -20.42
C TRP A 548 16.63 -16.65 -20.37
N THR A 549 16.58 -17.94 -20.03
CA THR A 549 17.74 -18.85 -20.20
C THR A 549 17.80 -19.36 -21.65
N GLY A 550 19.01 -19.60 -22.17
CA GLY A 550 19.23 -20.07 -23.53
C GLY A 550 19.10 -19.01 -24.63
N LYS A 551 18.67 -17.78 -24.31
CA LYS A 551 18.73 -16.63 -25.23
C LYS A 551 20.04 -15.87 -25.08
N CYS A 552 20.55 -15.37 -26.20
CA CYS A 552 21.71 -14.52 -26.22
C CYS A 552 21.34 -13.05 -25.96
N TYR A 553 22.04 -12.39 -25.05
CA TYR A 553 21.87 -10.99 -24.71
C TYR A 553 23.06 -10.19 -25.26
N ASN A 554 22.81 -9.34 -26.26
CA ASN A 554 23.82 -8.44 -26.83
C ASN A 554 23.96 -7.20 -25.95
N LEU A 555 25.19 -6.82 -25.64
CA LEU A 555 25.50 -5.70 -24.72
C LEU A 555 25.75 -4.38 -25.44
N ASN A 556 25.49 -4.30 -26.74
CA ASN A 556 25.81 -3.16 -27.62
C ASN A 556 25.27 -1.79 -27.13
N PHE A 557 24.17 -1.78 -26.37
CA PHE A 557 23.56 -0.54 -25.81
C PHE A 557 23.95 -0.25 -24.36
N CYS A 558 24.66 -1.18 -23.73
CA CYS A 558 24.94 -1.19 -22.31
C CYS A 558 26.35 -0.74 -21.96
N HIS A 559 27.27 -0.86 -22.91
CA HIS A 559 28.69 -0.89 -22.63
C HIS A 559 29.53 -0.57 -23.88
N ASP A 560 30.50 0.34 -23.77
CA ASP A 560 31.62 0.45 -24.74
C ASP A 560 32.66 -0.66 -24.47
N ASP A 561 32.21 -1.92 -24.44
CA ASP A 561 32.97 -3.17 -24.16
C ASP A 561 33.79 -3.25 -22.85
N ASN A 562 33.97 -2.16 -22.11
CA ASN A 562 34.84 -1.97 -20.94
C ASN A 562 34.44 -2.70 -19.62
N SER A 563 34.35 -4.05 -19.64
CA SER A 563 34.02 -4.88 -18.46
C SER A 563 35.24 -5.60 -17.87
N GLY A 564 35.40 -5.52 -16.55
CA GLY A 564 36.54 -6.07 -15.80
C GLY A 564 36.20 -7.15 -14.77
N SER A 565 34.95 -7.21 -14.30
CA SER A 565 34.47 -8.27 -13.40
C SER A 565 32.95 -8.41 -13.41
N VAL A 566 32.41 -9.50 -12.83
CA VAL A 566 30.97 -9.78 -12.91
C VAL A 566 30.39 -10.43 -11.66
N LYS A 567 29.13 -10.11 -11.36
CA LYS A 567 28.28 -10.82 -10.41
C LYS A 567 26.95 -11.18 -11.05
N TRP A 568 26.30 -12.21 -10.54
CA TRP A 568 24.93 -12.53 -10.94
C TRP A 568 24.13 -13.02 -9.75
N LYS A 569 22.80 -12.90 -9.86
CA LYS A 569 21.84 -13.26 -8.82
C LYS A 569 20.60 -13.88 -9.44
N GLY A 570 20.03 -14.89 -8.78
CA GLY A 570 18.76 -15.49 -9.22
C GLY A 570 18.84 -16.22 -10.56
N LEU A 571 20.04 -16.64 -10.97
CA LEU A 571 20.21 -17.53 -12.12
C LEU A 571 19.93 -18.98 -11.70
N PRO A 572 19.35 -19.80 -12.58
CA PRO A 572 19.15 -21.22 -12.29
C PRO A 572 20.49 -21.89 -12.06
N THR A 573 20.59 -22.73 -11.02
CA THR A 573 21.82 -23.45 -10.65
C THR A 573 21.90 -24.86 -11.23
N ASN A 574 20.76 -25.44 -11.61
CA ASN A 574 20.65 -26.78 -12.19
C ASN A 574 20.39 -26.74 -13.70
N GLY A 575 20.97 -27.68 -14.44
CA GLY A 575 20.85 -27.79 -15.90
C GLY A 575 21.20 -29.17 -16.44
N SER A 576 21.06 -29.38 -17.75
CA SER A 576 21.37 -30.64 -18.44
C SER A 576 22.86 -30.95 -18.53
N PHE A 577 23.73 -29.96 -18.26
CA PHE A 577 25.18 -30.10 -18.28
C PHE A 577 25.68 -30.63 -16.94
N HIS A 578 25.81 -31.95 -16.81
CA HIS A 578 26.23 -32.60 -15.56
C HIS A 578 25.41 -32.18 -14.32
N GLY A 579 24.12 -31.87 -14.52
CA GLY A 579 23.24 -31.42 -13.45
C GLY A 579 23.36 -29.93 -13.10
N LYS A 580 24.20 -29.16 -13.80
CA LYS A 580 24.49 -27.76 -13.51
C LYS A 580 24.17 -26.83 -14.67
N ALA A 581 23.92 -25.56 -14.35
CA ALA A 581 23.73 -24.49 -15.31
C ALA A 581 24.96 -23.58 -15.38
N HIS A 582 25.23 -23.04 -16.57
CA HIS A 582 26.40 -22.23 -16.85
C HIS A 582 25.99 -20.84 -17.34
N ILE A 583 26.79 -19.83 -17.05
CA ILE A 583 26.69 -18.50 -17.65
C ILE A 583 27.94 -18.29 -18.51
N ALA A 584 27.74 -17.96 -19.78
CA ALA A 584 28.80 -17.81 -20.77
C ALA A 584 28.86 -16.36 -21.27
N PHE A 585 30.08 -15.83 -21.33
CA PHE A 585 30.41 -14.47 -21.76
C PHE A 585 31.19 -14.55 -23.06
N TYR A 586 30.64 -13.97 -24.13
CA TYR A 586 31.16 -14.01 -25.48
C TYR A 586 31.78 -12.69 -25.87
N THR A 587 32.88 -12.76 -26.63
CA THR A 587 33.56 -11.56 -27.12
C THR A 587 33.03 -11.00 -28.42
N ASN A 588 32.06 -11.69 -29.04
CA ASN A 588 31.35 -11.18 -30.20
C ASN A 588 29.85 -11.08 -29.89
N PRO A 589 29.09 -10.24 -30.61
CA PRO A 589 27.63 -10.22 -30.56
C PRO A 589 27.03 -11.56 -30.98
N ASN A 590 25.77 -11.79 -30.62
CA ASN A 590 24.97 -12.97 -30.95
C ASN A 590 25.50 -14.30 -30.38
N CYS A 591 26.36 -14.24 -29.36
CA CYS A 591 26.91 -15.38 -28.64
C CYS A 591 27.62 -16.37 -29.57
N VAL A 592 28.49 -15.83 -30.44
CA VAL A 592 29.34 -16.59 -31.35
C VAL A 592 30.83 -16.33 -31.07
N GLY A 593 31.70 -17.30 -31.42
CA GLY A 593 33.14 -17.17 -31.26
C GLY A 593 33.65 -17.45 -29.85
N PHE A 594 34.74 -16.77 -29.48
CA PHE A 594 35.43 -17.00 -28.21
C PHE A 594 34.53 -16.62 -27.02
N HIS A 595 34.51 -17.50 -26.03
CA HIS A 595 33.75 -17.29 -24.80
C HIS A 595 34.41 -17.98 -23.62
N HIS A 596 34.13 -17.45 -22.44
CA HIS A 596 34.41 -18.09 -21.17
C HIS A 596 33.11 -18.36 -20.43
N ASP A 597 32.99 -19.51 -19.77
CA ASP A 597 31.80 -19.87 -19.02
C ASP A 597 32.09 -20.28 -17.58
N TRP A 598 31.20 -19.86 -16.69
CA TRP A 598 31.25 -20.20 -15.27
C TRP A 598 29.99 -20.92 -14.85
N LEU A 599 30.10 -21.71 -13.79
CA LEU A 599 28.94 -22.27 -13.14
C LEU A 599 28.10 -21.18 -12.50
N THR A 600 26.79 -21.27 -12.64
CA THR A 600 25.85 -20.32 -12.02
C THR A 600 25.74 -20.50 -10.49
N ASP A 601 26.13 -21.66 -9.95
CA ASP A 601 26.14 -22.02 -8.51
C ASP A 601 27.22 -21.32 -7.69
N VAL A 602 28.11 -20.56 -8.35
CA VAL A 602 29.19 -19.77 -7.75
C VAL A 602 28.71 -18.78 -6.67
N GLN A 603 27.43 -18.42 -6.68
CA GLN A 603 26.80 -17.58 -5.66
C GLN A 603 26.82 -18.23 -4.26
N GLU A 604 26.74 -19.56 -4.16
CA GLU A 604 26.79 -20.28 -2.87
C GLU A 604 28.20 -20.30 -2.25
N LYS A 605 29.24 -20.09 -3.07
CA LYS A 605 30.65 -20.14 -2.65
C LYS A 605 31.32 -18.76 -2.62
N ASN A 606 30.62 -17.70 -3.03
CA ASN A 606 31.13 -16.33 -3.17
C ASN A 606 32.39 -16.21 -4.06
N THR A 607 32.54 -17.13 -5.03
CA THR A 607 33.72 -17.21 -5.93
C THR A 607 33.44 -16.56 -7.29
N PHE A 608 32.81 -15.39 -7.31
CA PHE A 608 32.50 -14.70 -8.55
C PHE A 608 33.78 -14.31 -9.32
N PRO A 609 33.75 -14.30 -10.67
CA PRO A 609 34.89 -13.85 -11.46
C PRO A 609 35.18 -12.38 -11.18
N ASN A 610 36.28 -12.15 -10.48
CA ASN A 610 36.69 -10.84 -10.01
C ASN A 610 37.75 -10.20 -10.92
N ASP A 611 38.34 -10.92 -11.86
CA ASP A 611 39.35 -10.35 -12.76
C ASP A 611 39.31 -11.00 -14.14
N PHE A 612 38.64 -10.34 -15.09
CA PHE A 612 38.53 -10.78 -16.48
C PHE A 612 39.85 -10.74 -17.26
N MET A 613 40.93 -10.16 -16.72
CA MET A 613 42.25 -10.21 -17.36
C MET A 613 42.80 -11.64 -17.36
N ILE A 614 42.52 -12.40 -16.30
CA ILE A 614 42.96 -13.79 -16.15
C ILE A 614 42.33 -14.68 -17.24
N ASP A 615 41.08 -14.37 -17.58
CA ASP A 615 40.28 -15.15 -18.53
C ASP A 615 40.38 -14.64 -19.98
N GLY A 616 41.14 -13.57 -20.21
CA GLY A 616 41.37 -12.99 -21.54
C GLY A 616 40.19 -12.24 -22.15
N ILE A 617 39.11 -12.02 -21.38
CA ILE A 617 37.88 -11.34 -21.83
C ILE A 617 37.74 -9.90 -21.29
N TYR A 618 38.75 -9.38 -20.60
CA TYR A 618 38.78 -8.00 -20.11
C TYR A 618 38.52 -7.01 -21.25
N ASN A 619 37.54 -6.14 -21.04
CA ASN A 619 37.10 -5.14 -22.01
C ASN A 619 36.68 -5.68 -23.39
N LYS A 620 36.21 -6.92 -23.44
CA LYS A 620 35.85 -7.58 -24.71
C LYS A 620 34.48 -8.24 -24.70
N VAL A 621 33.72 -8.19 -23.59
CA VAL A 621 32.45 -8.90 -23.49
C VAL A 621 31.37 -8.14 -24.27
N SER A 622 30.86 -8.74 -25.34
CA SER A 622 29.84 -8.14 -26.19
C SER A 622 28.50 -8.88 -26.15
N SER A 623 28.45 -10.14 -25.68
CA SER A 623 27.17 -10.83 -25.44
C SER A 623 27.24 -11.92 -24.38
N ILE A 624 26.10 -12.25 -23.78
CA ILE A 624 26.00 -13.20 -22.66
C ILE A 624 24.83 -14.17 -22.87
N VAL A 625 25.00 -15.43 -22.43
CA VAL A 625 23.92 -16.41 -22.40
C VAL A 625 24.02 -17.29 -21.16
N VAL A 626 22.87 -17.54 -20.53
CA VAL A 626 22.74 -18.51 -19.44
C VAL A 626 22.30 -19.85 -20.03
N LYS A 627 23.18 -20.84 -20.03
CA LYS A 627 23.00 -22.17 -20.63
C LYS A 627 22.47 -23.17 -19.59
N THR A 628 21.27 -23.69 -19.82
CA THR A 628 20.59 -24.67 -18.94
C THR A 628 20.25 -25.98 -19.66
N LYS A 629 20.00 -25.95 -20.98
CA LYS A 629 19.54 -27.12 -21.76
C LYS A 629 20.36 -27.42 -23.02
N SER A 630 20.69 -26.38 -23.80
CA SER A 630 21.36 -26.47 -25.11
C SER A 630 22.68 -25.70 -25.11
N LYS A 631 23.65 -26.16 -25.90
CA LYS A 631 24.94 -25.46 -26.10
C LYS A 631 24.79 -24.23 -27.01
N HIS A 632 23.76 -24.22 -27.86
CA HIS A 632 23.48 -23.16 -28.82
C HIS A 632 22.37 -22.24 -28.30
N SER A 633 22.50 -20.94 -28.57
CA SER A 633 21.48 -19.94 -28.23
C SER A 633 20.23 -20.10 -29.10
N LEU A 634 19.05 -19.89 -28.51
CA LEU A 634 17.73 -19.97 -29.15
C LEU A 634 17.33 -18.65 -29.86
N GLY A 635 18.33 -17.84 -30.25
CA GLY A 635 18.17 -16.48 -30.78
C GLY A 635 18.85 -15.41 -29.92
N SER A 636 18.93 -14.18 -30.43
CA SER A 636 19.53 -13.02 -29.76
C SER A 636 18.52 -11.91 -29.49
N VAL A 637 18.78 -11.16 -28.42
CA VAL A 637 18.05 -9.96 -28.01
C VAL A 637 19.05 -8.93 -27.49
N ASP A 638 18.75 -7.65 -27.62
CA ASP A 638 19.57 -6.61 -27.01
C ASP A 638 19.26 -6.49 -25.53
N ALA A 639 20.31 -6.43 -24.71
CA ALA A 639 20.19 -6.27 -23.26
C ALA A 639 19.66 -4.86 -22.93
N LYS A 640 18.70 -4.81 -21.99
CA LYS A 640 18.18 -3.55 -21.45
C LYS A 640 18.93 -3.24 -20.16
N CYS A 641 19.94 -2.39 -20.24
CA CYS A 641 20.74 -2.04 -19.07
C CYS A 641 20.15 -0.88 -18.27
N THR A 642 20.32 -0.98 -16.94
CA THR A 642 19.87 -0.01 -15.94
C THR A 642 21.04 0.59 -15.18
#